data_AF-A0A0W0XRV4-F1
#
_entry.id   AF-A0A0W0XRV4-F1
#
_cell.length_a   1.000
_cell.length_b   1.000
_cell.length_c   1.000
_cell.angle_alpha   90.00
_cell.angle_beta   90.00
_cell.angle_gamma   90.00
#
_symmetry.space_group_name_H-M   'P 1'
#
loop_
_entity.id
_entity.type
_entity.pdbx_description
1 polymer ?
#
loop_
_entity_poly.entity_id
_entity_poly.type
_entity_poly.pdbx_seq_one_letter_code
_entity_poly.pdbx_strand_id
1 'polypeptide(L)'
;MQSTTSIYEQIKQDKKSYSGVTLSYKGALYTPDHFEQGKYIDPNPDLSPLAAFTERFKNIGALVIRFHLGQGQRAGLLQQVAEFDYRDNPVERRAHGDDEANLFFSEIESTHPKAVGQSLEFISHLPLGRSKLLNERAQPLVHINRQGTYGEQGLWDILHAPVWNVGRNLRYELTKQGFIYLTCPAEFSPKDRALLDNELRTSGKPFAVVVEQFAAQSQTAVISKLRFYMDDKQEFTREANGLAIAADKAFAPLGWIIHEKTGDILPQGITEDIIRVSAIAEGGFYEKRPMQQKLLQSGNLVNSSGLGLFIQNQAFNAMYVIFDYLQQYQFDPRPLLDTSLQVVYNRLQAALKDDPSVIDDFLTGALQDEMVQPLKVSQPRSKRTVLPVRFTNPLAVIENNLKAIAYAFDLKDSTGQPVFRSFDDVAVIEQHDQLIDVKLNGTLVLPSFNTGSHVASVLSTALLVAEQMIVEQLLSDAVTKGTDSDFNCLLKALELKDTEAFSHFMALLAHFPEEDKRPVVGAQFDYCQPILHYLRKLLDFDKLPGLICRFAEPGMSTEAVLKHLKAEELEILCHALRTLYLIGNKLQQFPLTSAQSAASRGINAGLEPLIARLFPSLAKELSIDATHKQYAEVDLPDPEKMKERLSVKNINKCPFFSQKTKTPWLEEKQQPPQAPEQEKKARSDSTAPSPGFFSRVWEYKGTIGFIAGTAATVAGIISQM
;
A
#
# COMPACT_ATOMS: atom_id res chain seq x y z
N MET A 1 3.56 28.91 -36.89
CA MET A 1 3.06 27.61 -37.38
C MET A 1 3.88 26.52 -36.71
N GLN A 2 3.41 26.01 -35.56
CA GLN A 2 3.95 24.78 -34.97
C GLN A 2 3.21 23.61 -35.60
N SER A 3 3.92 22.55 -35.98
CA SER A 3 3.37 21.33 -36.56
C SER A 3 2.35 20.70 -35.60
N THR A 4 1.06 20.83 -35.90
CA THR A 4 -0.09 20.42 -35.07
C THR A 4 -0.41 18.93 -35.22
N THR A 5 0.56 18.05 -34.99
CA THR A 5 0.31 16.61 -34.96
C THR A 5 0.01 16.21 -33.52
N SER A 6 -1.20 15.68 -33.27
CA SER A 6 -1.62 15.23 -31.93
C SER A 6 -0.72 14.11 -31.41
N ILE A 7 -0.65 13.94 -30.08
CA ILE A 7 0.11 12.85 -29.45
C ILE A 7 -0.39 11.48 -29.95
N TYR A 8 -1.70 11.35 -30.19
CA TYR A 8 -2.28 10.14 -30.78
C TYR A 8 -1.67 9.80 -32.15
N GLU A 9 -1.51 10.80 -33.01
CA GLU A 9 -0.91 10.64 -34.34
C GLU A 9 0.60 10.37 -34.24
N GLN A 10 1.29 11.00 -33.28
CA GLN A 10 2.71 10.73 -33.01
C GLN A 10 2.91 9.27 -32.57
N ILE A 11 2.09 8.76 -31.65
CA ILE A 11 2.14 7.36 -31.20
C ILE A 11 1.89 6.37 -32.35
N LYS A 12 0.98 6.71 -33.28
CA LYS A 12 0.74 5.89 -34.48
C LYS A 12 1.95 5.80 -35.40
N GLN A 13 2.72 6.87 -35.51
CA GLN A 13 3.93 6.92 -36.34
C GLN A 13 5.11 6.24 -35.65
N ASP A 14 5.33 6.56 -34.37
CA ASP A 14 6.35 5.94 -33.53
C ASP A 14 5.86 5.86 -32.07
N LYS A 15 5.52 4.65 -31.61
CA LYS A 15 5.07 4.42 -30.23
C LYS A 15 6.14 4.81 -29.18
N LYS A 16 7.43 4.82 -29.53
CA LYS A 16 8.51 5.19 -28.61
C LYS A 16 8.64 6.70 -28.39
N SER A 17 7.96 7.51 -29.22
CA SER A 17 8.01 8.97 -29.13
C SER A 17 7.31 9.55 -27.90
N TYR A 18 6.32 8.84 -27.32
CA TYR A 18 5.59 9.28 -26.14
C TYR A 18 6.09 8.57 -24.87
N SER A 19 6.77 9.33 -24.00
CA SER A 19 7.32 8.82 -22.73
C SER A 19 6.32 8.80 -21.56
N GLY A 20 5.08 9.27 -21.76
CA GLY A 20 4.11 9.47 -20.67
C GLY A 20 4.33 10.77 -19.89
N VAL A 21 3.40 11.09 -18.99
CA VAL A 21 3.46 12.27 -18.13
C VAL A 21 3.96 11.89 -16.74
N THR A 22 5.02 12.56 -16.30
CA THR A 22 5.55 12.44 -14.94
C THR A 22 4.70 13.24 -13.95
N LEU A 23 4.18 12.57 -12.93
CA LEU A 23 3.52 13.15 -11.77
C LEU A 23 4.56 13.86 -10.89
N SER A 24 4.29 15.13 -10.59
CA SER A 24 5.16 15.97 -9.78
C SER A 24 4.30 16.95 -9.00
N TYR A 25 4.52 17.04 -7.70
CA TYR A 25 3.95 18.06 -6.85
C TYR A 25 4.80 19.33 -6.94
N LYS A 26 4.14 20.46 -7.18
CA LYS A 26 4.73 21.79 -7.38
C LYS A 26 4.23 22.82 -6.36
N GLY A 27 3.73 22.37 -5.20
CA GLY A 27 3.27 23.28 -4.16
C GLY A 27 1.81 23.71 -4.27
N ALA A 28 0.96 22.96 -4.99
CA ALA A 28 -0.46 23.26 -5.07
C ALA A 28 -1.12 23.19 -3.67
N LEU A 29 -1.89 24.22 -3.32
CA LEU A 29 -2.74 24.27 -2.13
C LEU A 29 -4.18 23.99 -2.53
N TYR A 30 -4.93 23.32 -1.65
CA TYR A 30 -6.33 22.95 -1.83
C TYR A 30 -7.21 23.50 -0.69
N THR A 31 -6.81 24.61 -0.07
CA THR A 31 -7.60 25.31 0.94
C THR A 31 -8.71 26.15 0.30
N PRO A 32 -9.72 26.62 1.06
CA PRO A 32 -10.89 27.33 0.49
C PRO A 32 -10.54 28.54 -0.37
N ASP A 33 -9.48 29.26 -0.02
CA ASP A 33 -9.03 30.46 -0.75
C ASP A 33 -8.49 30.17 -2.17
N HIS A 34 -8.23 28.90 -2.47
CA HIS A 34 -7.79 28.43 -3.78
C HIS A 34 -8.95 27.97 -4.68
N PHE A 35 -10.19 28.24 -4.26
CA PHE A 35 -11.39 27.95 -5.03
C PHE A 35 -12.29 29.17 -5.18
N GLU A 36 -12.76 29.42 -6.40
CA GLU A 36 -13.78 30.42 -6.70
C GLU A 36 -14.98 29.75 -7.37
N GLN A 37 -16.17 29.89 -6.78
CA GLN A 37 -17.42 29.28 -7.30
C GLN A 37 -17.30 27.77 -7.58
N GLY A 38 -16.52 27.06 -6.77
CA GLY A 38 -16.29 25.61 -6.89
C GLY A 38 -15.31 25.20 -8.00
N LYS A 39 -14.56 26.16 -8.55
CA LYS A 39 -13.46 25.94 -9.51
C LYS A 39 -12.13 26.23 -8.86
N TYR A 40 -11.12 25.43 -9.21
CA TYR A 40 -9.77 25.63 -8.73
C TYR A 40 -9.14 26.85 -9.41
N ILE A 41 -8.52 27.73 -8.62
CA ILE A 41 -7.80 28.90 -9.11
C ILE A 41 -6.37 28.48 -9.43
N ASP A 42 -6.05 28.35 -10.71
CA ASP A 42 -4.68 28.00 -11.12
C ASP A 42 -3.71 29.15 -10.78
N PRO A 43 -2.53 28.86 -10.20
CA PRO A 43 -1.52 29.88 -9.95
C PRO A 43 -1.03 30.60 -11.21
N ASN A 44 -1.09 29.90 -12.36
CA ASN A 44 -0.79 30.47 -13.66
C ASN A 44 -2.08 30.56 -14.51
N PRO A 45 -2.68 31.76 -14.67
CA PRO A 45 -3.91 31.94 -15.42
C PRO A 45 -3.74 31.78 -16.94
N ASP A 46 -2.50 31.78 -17.45
CA ASP A 46 -2.20 31.69 -18.88
C ASP A 46 -2.19 30.23 -19.40
N LEU A 47 -2.39 29.25 -18.52
CA LEU A 47 -2.42 27.84 -18.91
C LEU A 47 -3.61 27.56 -19.81
N SER A 48 -3.37 26.81 -20.90
CA SER A 48 -4.44 26.23 -21.70
C SER A 48 -5.30 25.29 -20.85
N PRO A 49 -6.57 25.02 -21.22
CA PRO A 49 -7.43 24.11 -20.45
C PRO A 49 -6.79 22.74 -20.18
N LEU A 50 -6.11 22.15 -21.17
CA LEU A 50 -5.39 20.89 -21.02
C LEU A 50 -4.20 21.05 -20.05
N ALA A 51 -3.38 22.09 -20.21
CA ALA A 51 -2.23 22.32 -19.34
C ALA A 51 -2.63 22.55 -17.88
N ALA A 52 -3.69 23.32 -17.64
CA ALA A 52 -4.27 23.52 -16.31
C ALA A 52 -4.73 22.20 -15.69
N PHE A 53 -5.52 21.40 -16.42
CA PHE A 53 -5.93 20.07 -15.98
C PHE A 53 -4.71 19.16 -15.69
N THR A 54 -3.71 19.16 -16.57
CA THR A 54 -2.49 18.37 -16.43
C THR A 54 -1.71 18.75 -15.18
N GLU A 55 -1.51 20.04 -14.91
CA GLU A 55 -0.79 20.49 -13.70
C GLU A 55 -1.57 20.15 -12.43
N ARG A 56 -2.90 20.33 -12.41
CA ARG A 56 -3.75 19.91 -11.28
C ARG A 56 -3.66 18.41 -11.02
N PHE A 57 -3.78 17.59 -12.08
CA PHE A 57 -3.69 16.14 -11.97
C PHE A 57 -2.31 15.69 -11.50
N LYS A 58 -1.24 16.29 -12.05
CA LYS A 58 0.14 15.99 -11.64
C LYS A 58 0.34 16.22 -10.16
N ASN A 59 -0.17 17.33 -9.61
CA ASN A 59 -0.06 17.63 -8.18
C ASN A 59 -0.84 16.64 -7.30
N ILE A 60 -2.14 16.43 -7.54
CA ILE A 60 -2.92 15.51 -6.69
C ILE A 60 -2.47 14.05 -6.86
N GLY A 61 -2.18 13.63 -8.09
CA GLY A 61 -1.69 12.28 -8.39
C GLY A 61 -0.34 12.00 -7.74
N ALA A 62 0.55 12.99 -7.72
CA ALA A 62 1.84 12.96 -7.03
C ALA A 62 1.70 12.66 -5.53
N LEU A 63 0.84 13.43 -4.84
CA LEU A 63 0.61 13.27 -3.40
C LEU A 63 0.08 11.88 -3.06
N VAL A 64 -0.90 11.43 -3.84
CA VAL A 64 -1.61 10.17 -3.59
C VAL A 64 -0.76 8.94 -3.86
N ILE A 65 -0.02 8.92 -4.98
CA ILE A 65 0.79 7.75 -5.36
C ILE A 65 1.93 7.56 -4.36
N ARG A 66 2.61 8.64 -3.96
CA ARG A 66 3.73 8.57 -3.03
C ARG A 66 3.29 8.21 -1.62
N PHE A 67 2.12 8.67 -1.20
CA PHE A 67 1.54 8.29 0.10
C PHE A 67 1.27 6.79 0.17
N HIS A 68 0.65 6.25 -0.88
CA HIS A 68 0.39 4.81 -0.98
C HIS A 68 1.68 3.97 -1.01
N LEU A 69 2.69 4.40 -1.78
CA LEU A 69 3.96 3.69 -1.87
C LEU A 69 4.76 3.73 -0.56
N GLY A 70 4.70 4.83 0.20
CA GLY A 70 5.28 4.94 1.54
C GLY A 70 4.63 3.96 2.51
N GLN A 71 3.30 3.98 2.60
CA GLN A 71 2.52 3.02 3.39
C GLN A 71 2.83 1.57 3.02
N GLY A 72 2.99 1.26 1.72
CA GLY A 72 3.28 -0.08 1.23
C GLY A 72 4.68 -0.57 1.50
N GLN A 73 5.65 0.34 1.44
CA GLN A 73 7.00 0.05 1.89
C GLN A 73 7.02 -0.28 3.39
N ARG A 74 6.42 0.57 4.24
CA ARG A 74 6.35 0.32 5.69
C ARG A 74 5.65 -1.00 6.00
N ALA A 75 4.50 -1.25 5.40
CA ALA A 75 3.73 -2.48 5.59
C ALA A 75 4.51 -3.73 5.14
N GLY A 76 5.12 -3.69 3.95
CA GLY A 76 5.92 -4.80 3.43
C GLY A 76 7.16 -5.09 4.28
N LEU A 77 7.86 -4.06 4.78
CA LEU A 77 9.03 -4.24 5.63
C LEU A 77 8.67 -4.89 6.98
N LEU A 78 7.61 -4.42 7.64
CA LEU A 78 7.15 -4.97 8.92
C LEU A 78 6.64 -6.40 8.78
N GLN A 79 5.90 -6.69 7.71
CA GLN A 79 5.45 -8.04 7.39
C GLN A 79 6.61 -9.03 7.30
N GLN A 80 7.70 -8.67 6.64
CA GLN A 80 8.84 -9.58 6.42
C GLN A 80 9.58 -9.95 7.70
N VAL A 81 9.30 -9.27 8.82
CA VAL A 81 9.78 -9.64 10.16
C VAL A 81 8.97 -10.79 10.74
N ALA A 82 7.66 -10.84 10.47
CA ALA A 82 6.74 -11.83 11.02
C ALA A 82 6.49 -13.01 10.07
N GLU A 83 6.55 -12.79 8.76
CA GLU A 83 6.31 -13.79 7.72
C GLU A 83 7.50 -13.90 6.75
N PHE A 84 7.82 -15.13 6.34
CA PHE A 84 9.01 -15.40 5.55
C PHE A 84 8.94 -14.92 4.10
N ASP A 85 7.82 -15.17 3.40
CA ASP A 85 7.71 -14.87 1.98
C ASP A 85 6.64 -13.82 1.65
N TYR A 86 7.08 -12.62 1.32
CA TYR A 86 6.22 -11.56 0.79
C TYR A 86 5.55 -11.94 -0.54
N ARG A 87 6.13 -12.81 -1.37
CA ARG A 87 5.53 -13.23 -2.66
C ARG A 87 4.25 -14.01 -2.46
N ASP A 88 4.21 -14.80 -1.40
CA ASP A 88 3.06 -15.66 -1.08
C ASP A 88 1.94 -14.87 -0.40
N ASN A 89 2.27 -13.77 0.29
CA ASN A 89 1.31 -12.93 0.97
C ASN A 89 1.58 -11.43 0.77
N PRO A 90 1.53 -10.88 -0.45
CA PRO A 90 1.91 -9.48 -0.66
C PRO A 90 0.91 -8.52 -0.01
N VAL A 91 1.38 -7.36 0.46
CA VAL A 91 0.51 -6.28 0.99
C VAL A 91 -0.44 -5.67 -0.06
N GLU A 92 -0.39 -6.13 -1.30
CA GLU A 92 -1.24 -5.67 -2.42
C GLU A 92 -2.14 -6.78 -3.01
N ARG A 93 -2.34 -7.91 -2.32
CA ARG A 93 -3.28 -8.97 -2.77
C ARG A 93 -4.72 -8.46 -2.75
N ARG A 94 -5.58 -8.92 -3.68
CA ARG A 94 -7.04 -8.63 -3.84
C ARG A 94 -7.81 -8.55 -2.53
N ALA A 95 -8.75 -7.58 -2.43
CA ALA A 95 -9.62 -7.39 -1.27
C ALA A 95 -10.98 -8.03 -1.53
N HIS A 96 -11.48 -8.79 -0.56
CA HIS A 96 -12.84 -9.34 -0.59
C HIS A 96 -13.85 -8.55 0.26
N GLY A 97 -13.40 -7.46 0.91
CA GLY A 97 -14.19 -6.75 1.91
C GLY A 97 -14.17 -7.43 3.28
N ASP A 98 -14.76 -6.78 4.30
CA ASP A 98 -14.91 -7.25 5.68
C ASP A 98 -13.61 -7.48 6.50
N ASP A 99 -12.82 -6.42 6.71
CA ASP A 99 -11.64 -6.30 7.61
C ASP A 99 -10.48 -7.30 7.40
N GLU A 100 -10.67 -8.31 6.56
CA GLU A 100 -9.73 -9.39 6.26
C GLU A 100 -8.91 -9.87 7.47
N ALA A 101 -9.57 -10.02 8.61
CA ALA A 101 -9.07 -10.46 9.91
C ALA A 101 -8.03 -11.59 9.91
N ASN A 102 -8.09 -12.47 8.92
CA ASN A 102 -7.22 -13.63 8.75
C ASN A 102 -5.84 -13.26 8.17
N LEU A 103 -5.57 -11.97 7.93
CA LEU A 103 -4.33 -11.43 7.38
C LEU A 103 -3.12 -11.49 8.30
N PHE A 104 -3.36 -11.25 9.59
CA PHE A 104 -2.31 -11.14 10.61
C PHE A 104 -2.26 -12.39 11.48
N PHE A 105 -3.40 -13.06 11.61
CA PHE A 105 -3.55 -14.25 12.41
C PHE A 105 -3.98 -15.38 11.46
N SER A 106 -3.01 -16.21 11.09
CA SER A 106 -3.26 -17.57 10.59
C SER A 106 -4.14 -18.34 11.59
N GLU A 107 -4.79 -19.44 11.19
CA GLU A 107 -5.54 -20.37 12.08
C GLU A 107 -4.61 -21.12 13.07
N ILE A 108 -3.52 -20.49 13.46
CA ILE A 108 -2.54 -21.00 14.40
C ILE A 108 -3.05 -20.71 15.81
N GLU A 109 -3.00 -21.71 16.68
CA GLU A 109 -3.40 -21.59 18.08
C GLU A 109 -2.65 -20.45 18.78
N SER A 110 -3.32 -19.75 19.70
CA SER A 110 -2.72 -18.68 20.52
C SER A 110 -1.50 -19.11 21.35
N THR A 111 -1.23 -20.42 21.41
CA THR A 111 -0.09 -21.06 22.08
C THR A 111 1.16 -21.17 21.20
N HIS A 112 1.07 -20.85 19.91
CA HIS A 112 2.17 -21.06 18.97
C HIS A 112 3.31 -20.03 19.19
N PRO A 113 4.59 -20.44 19.07
CA PRO A 113 5.75 -19.57 19.29
C PRO A 113 5.74 -18.25 18.49
N LYS A 114 5.18 -18.24 17.26
CA LYS A 114 5.07 -17.04 16.41
C LYS A 114 4.02 -16.02 16.82
N ALA A 115 3.11 -16.36 17.73
CA ALA A 115 1.96 -15.53 18.03
C ALA A 115 2.36 -14.14 18.55
N VAL A 116 3.50 -14.03 19.25
CA VAL A 116 4.04 -12.74 19.72
C VAL A 116 4.44 -11.83 18.55
N GLY A 117 5.20 -12.36 17.58
CA GLY A 117 5.64 -11.59 16.41
C GLY A 117 4.46 -11.12 15.56
N GLN A 118 3.47 -11.98 15.33
CA GLN A 118 2.23 -11.65 14.62
C GLN A 118 1.40 -10.59 15.36
N SER A 119 1.31 -10.67 16.69
CA SER A 119 0.65 -9.64 17.50
C SER A 119 1.36 -8.29 17.41
N LEU A 120 2.68 -8.26 17.49
CA LEU A 120 3.45 -7.03 17.37
C LEU A 120 3.30 -6.43 15.96
N GLU A 121 3.32 -7.27 14.92
CA GLU A 121 3.09 -6.83 13.53
C GLU A 121 1.70 -6.19 13.41
N PHE A 122 0.66 -6.88 13.87
CA PHE A 122 -0.71 -6.34 13.87
C PHE A 122 -0.79 -4.99 14.59
N ILE A 123 -0.21 -4.89 15.79
CA ILE A 123 -0.22 -3.66 16.59
C ILE A 123 0.56 -2.54 15.89
N SER A 124 1.65 -2.85 15.18
CA SER A 124 2.41 -1.85 14.41
C SER A 124 1.60 -1.25 13.26
N HIS A 125 0.54 -1.94 12.80
CA HIS A 125 -0.33 -1.48 11.71
C HIS A 125 -1.58 -0.73 12.16
N LEU A 126 -1.82 -0.54 13.46
CA LEU A 126 -2.98 0.20 13.95
C LEU A 126 -3.10 1.63 13.35
N PRO A 127 -2.02 2.43 13.19
CA PRO A 127 -2.10 3.78 12.62
C PRO A 127 -2.41 3.76 11.12
N LEU A 128 -1.94 2.71 10.42
CA LEU A 128 -2.27 2.51 9.01
C LEU A 128 -3.78 2.32 8.85
N GLY A 129 -4.37 1.46 9.69
CA GLY A 129 -5.80 1.14 9.68
C GLY A 129 -6.10 -0.32 9.35
N ARG A 130 -7.32 -0.60 8.88
CA ARG A 130 -7.95 -1.94 8.93
C ARG A 130 -7.36 -3.01 8.01
N SER A 131 -6.46 -2.69 7.08
CA SER A 131 -5.82 -3.72 6.28
C SER A 131 -4.34 -3.45 6.06
N LYS A 132 -3.48 -4.41 6.39
CA LYS A 132 -2.14 -4.53 5.78
C LYS A 132 -2.22 -4.56 4.25
N LEU A 133 -3.40 -4.88 3.72
CA LEU A 133 -3.72 -4.77 2.31
C LEU A 133 -3.96 -3.35 1.88
N LEU A 134 -3.03 -2.83 1.10
CA LEU A 134 -3.19 -1.59 0.36
C LEU A 134 -3.86 -1.87 -0.97
N ASN A 135 -4.93 -2.66 -0.90
CA ASN A 135 -5.54 -3.32 -2.03
C ASN A 135 -5.82 -2.38 -3.18
N GLU A 136 -5.17 -2.65 -4.32
CA GLU A 136 -5.69 -2.26 -5.64
C GLU A 136 -6.11 -0.81 -5.73
N ARG A 137 -5.29 0.00 -5.06
CA ARG A 137 -5.36 1.44 -4.93
C ARG A 137 -5.02 2.17 -6.22
N ALA A 138 -5.21 1.48 -7.33
CA ALA A 138 -5.27 2.00 -8.68
C ALA A 138 -6.72 1.97 -9.21
N GLN A 139 -7.75 1.82 -8.37
CA GLN A 139 -9.19 1.99 -8.70
C GLN A 139 -10.04 2.38 -7.48
N PRO A 140 -11.30 2.82 -7.67
CA PRO A 140 -12.26 2.94 -6.59
C PRO A 140 -12.60 1.58 -5.97
N LEU A 141 -12.75 1.55 -4.64
CA LEU A 141 -13.13 0.36 -3.90
C LEU A 141 -14.57 -0.07 -4.26
N VAL A 142 -14.72 -1.30 -4.77
CA VAL A 142 -16.04 -1.94 -5.01
C VAL A 142 -16.61 -2.45 -3.69
N HIS A 143 -15.75 -3.02 -2.85
CA HIS A 143 -16.06 -3.44 -1.49
C HIS A 143 -15.67 -2.32 -0.53
N ILE A 144 -16.57 -1.37 -0.32
CA ILE A 144 -16.36 -0.28 0.65
C ILE A 144 -16.52 -0.86 2.06
N ASN A 145 -15.49 -0.68 2.88
CA ASN A 145 -15.60 -1.00 4.30
C ASN A 145 -16.56 0.00 4.97
N ARG A 146 -17.64 -0.50 5.59
CA ARG A 146 -18.71 0.32 6.18
C ARG A 146 -18.54 0.56 7.69
N GLN A 147 -17.53 -0.04 8.32
CA GLN A 147 -17.34 0.06 9.76
C GLN A 147 -16.26 1.10 10.09
N GLY A 148 -16.56 1.93 11.10
CA GLY A 148 -15.93 3.22 11.38
C GLY A 148 -14.47 3.20 11.80
N THR A 149 -13.56 2.92 10.87
CA THR A 149 -12.12 3.13 11.09
C THR A 149 -11.48 3.82 9.91
N TYR A 150 -10.93 5.00 10.14
CA TYR A 150 -10.15 5.74 9.17
C TYR A 150 -8.76 6.01 9.77
N GLY A 151 -7.81 5.08 9.62
CA GLY A 151 -6.38 5.39 9.83
C GLY A 151 -5.81 6.20 8.67
N GLU A 152 -4.49 6.16 8.45
CA GLU A 152 -3.86 6.78 7.27
C GLU A 152 -4.48 6.32 5.93
N GLN A 153 -5.01 5.10 5.90
CA GLN A 153 -5.72 4.56 4.74
C GLN A 153 -7.01 5.32 4.43
N GLY A 154 -7.74 5.78 5.44
CA GLY A 154 -8.95 6.58 5.25
C GLY A 154 -8.64 7.95 4.66
N LEU A 155 -7.55 8.58 5.13
CA LEU A 155 -7.03 9.80 4.50
C LEU A 155 -6.70 9.56 3.03
N TRP A 156 -5.97 8.48 2.75
CA TRP A 156 -5.60 8.12 1.39
C TRP A 156 -6.84 7.93 0.49
N ASP A 157 -7.89 7.24 0.96
CA ASP A 157 -9.13 7.02 0.20
C ASP A 157 -9.81 8.34 -0.19
N ILE A 158 -9.85 9.30 0.75
CA ILE A 158 -10.38 10.64 0.51
C ILE A 158 -9.52 11.37 -0.53
N LEU A 159 -8.20 11.40 -0.34
CA LEU A 159 -7.26 12.09 -1.22
C LEU A 159 -7.22 11.52 -2.64
N HIS A 160 -7.43 10.21 -2.78
CA HIS A 160 -7.38 9.51 -4.05
C HIS A 160 -8.64 9.62 -4.89
N ALA A 161 -9.80 9.87 -4.27
CA ALA A 161 -11.09 9.95 -4.95
C ALA A 161 -11.12 10.83 -6.23
N PRO A 162 -10.45 12.01 -6.30
CA PRO A 162 -10.43 12.86 -7.49
C PRO A 162 -9.81 12.17 -8.70
N VAL A 163 -8.77 11.37 -8.48
CA VAL A 163 -8.01 10.68 -9.54
C VAL A 163 -8.92 9.76 -10.34
N TRP A 164 -9.83 9.01 -9.69
CA TRP A 164 -10.82 8.19 -10.39
C TRP A 164 -12.04 8.94 -10.87
N ASN A 165 -12.44 10.00 -10.15
CA ASN A 165 -13.59 10.80 -10.57
C ASN A 165 -13.37 11.40 -11.95
N VAL A 166 -12.12 11.66 -12.36
CA VAL A 166 -11.82 12.03 -13.76
C VAL A 166 -12.35 10.98 -14.74
N GLY A 167 -12.00 9.70 -14.56
CA GLY A 167 -12.47 8.63 -15.44
C GLY A 167 -13.98 8.39 -15.34
N ARG A 168 -14.57 8.51 -14.14
CA ARG A 168 -16.03 8.36 -13.93
C ARG A 168 -16.83 9.46 -14.61
N ASN A 169 -16.36 10.71 -14.50
CA ASN A 169 -17.05 11.89 -15.02
C ASN A 169 -16.74 12.16 -16.50
N LEU A 170 -15.71 11.52 -17.06
CA LEU A 170 -15.33 11.67 -18.47
C LEU A 170 -16.52 11.53 -19.42
N ARG A 171 -17.35 10.51 -19.22
CA ARG A 171 -18.54 10.26 -20.07
C ARG A 171 -19.59 11.36 -19.96
N TYR A 172 -19.76 11.92 -18.77
CA TYR A 172 -20.68 13.02 -18.52
C TYR A 172 -20.17 14.30 -19.20
N GLU A 173 -18.88 14.63 -19.05
CA GLU A 173 -18.29 15.81 -19.68
C GLU A 173 -18.23 15.69 -21.20
N LEU A 174 -17.95 14.51 -21.77
CA LEU A 174 -18.08 14.27 -23.21
C LEU A 174 -19.50 14.56 -23.71
N THR A 175 -20.52 14.02 -23.03
CA THR A 175 -21.92 14.26 -23.39
C THR A 175 -22.25 15.76 -23.34
N LYS A 176 -21.88 16.42 -22.24
CA LYS A 176 -22.16 17.83 -22.00
C LYS A 176 -21.48 18.75 -23.01
N GLN A 177 -20.33 18.33 -23.54
CA GLN A 177 -19.52 19.08 -24.49
C GLN A 177 -19.77 18.65 -25.95
N GLY A 178 -20.94 18.06 -26.24
CA GLY A 178 -21.42 17.85 -27.61
C GLY A 178 -20.94 16.56 -28.28
N PHE A 179 -20.58 15.53 -27.51
CA PHE A 179 -20.27 14.20 -28.04
C PHE A 179 -21.41 13.22 -27.81
N ILE A 180 -21.70 12.42 -28.82
CA ILE A 180 -22.70 11.33 -28.78
C ILE A 180 -22.08 10.00 -29.17
N TYR A 181 -22.75 8.91 -28.78
CA TYR A 181 -22.38 7.56 -29.18
C TYR A 181 -23.29 7.05 -30.29
N LEU A 182 -22.73 6.62 -31.42
CA LEU A 182 -23.41 5.86 -32.46
C LEU A 182 -23.24 4.38 -32.18
N THR A 183 -24.33 3.64 -32.01
CA THR A 183 -24.28 2.20 -31.72
C THR A 183 -23.86 1.41 -32.95
N CYS A 184 -23.14 0.31 -32.73
CA CYS A 184 -22.96 -0.71 -33.75
C CYS A 184 -24.17 -1.65 -33.73
N PRO A 185 -24.72 -2.05 -34.89
CA PRO A 185 -25.71 -3.12 -34.92
C PRO A 185 -25.11 -4.42 -34.36
N ALA A 186 -25.91 -5.18 -33.61
CA ALA A 186 -25.42 -6.35 -32.86
C ALA A 186 -25.01 -7.51 -33.77
N GLU A 187 -25.67 -7.61 -34.92
CA GLU A 187 -25.47 -8.64 -35.94
C GLU A 187 -24.25 -8.41 -36.85
N PHE A 188 -23.57 -7.26 -36.71
CA PHE A 188 -22.44 -6.93 -37.58
C PHE A 188 -21.23 -7.82 -37.28
N SER A 189 -20.67 -8.42 -38.34
CA SER A 189 -19.38 -9.10 -38.24
C SER A 189 -18.23 -8.10 -38.19
N PRO A 190 -17.01 -8.52 -37.78
CA PRO A 190 -15.85 -7.63 -37.81
C PRO A 190 -15.55 -7.03 -39.19
N LYS A 191 -15.87 -7.76 -40.25
CA LYS A 191 -15.71 -7.29 -41.62
C LYS A 191 -16.72 -6.19 -41.96
N ASP A 192 -17.99 -6.38 -41.58
CA ASP A 192 -19.05 -5.42 -41.87
C ASP A 192 -18.84 -4.12 -41.06
N ARG A 193 -18.45 -4.26 -39.80
CA ARG A 193 -18.06 -3.13 -38.94
C ARG A 193 -16.89 -2.34 -39.54
N ALA A 194 -15.85 -3.01 -40.04
CA ALA A 194 -14.71 -2.34 -40.66
C ALA A 194 -15.08 -1.61 -41.96
N LEU A 195 -15.98 -2.18 -42.77
CA LEU A 195 -16.51 -1.52 -43.96
C LEU A 195 -17.32 -0.28 -43.59
N LEU A 196 -18.18 -0.39 -42.57
CA LEU A 196 -18.96 0.75 -42.07
C LEU A 196 -18.04 1.84 -41.49
N ASP A 197 -17.02 1.50 -40.68
CA ASP A 197 -16.06 2.49 -40.15
C ASP A 197 -15.34 3.24 -41.28
N ASN A 198 -14.94 2.55 -42.37
CA ASN A 198 -14.31 3.19 -43.52
C ASN A 198 -15.28 4.15 -44.24
N GLU A 199 -16.51 3.72 -44.51
CA GLU A 199 -17.51 4.57 -45.19
C GLU A 199 -17.90 5.78 -44.33
N LEU A 200 -18.06 5.57 -43.02
CA LEU A 200 -18.33 6.61 -42.04
C LEU A 200 -17.24 7.70 -42.04
N ARG A 201 -15.98 7.33 -42.28
CA ARG A 201 -14.84 8.27 -42.28
C ARG A 201 -14.56 8.94 -43.62
N THR A 202 -14.94 8.30 -44.73
CA THR A 202 -14.50 8.73 -46.09
C THR A 202 -15.61 9.28 -46.95
N SER A 203 -16.88 8.94 -46.68
CA SER A 203 -18.01 9.29 -47.55
C SER A 203 -18.39 10.78 -47.54
N GLY A 204 -18.04 11.51 -46.47
CA GLY A 204 -18.47 12.89 -46.24
C GLY A 204 -19.99 13.07 -46.03
N LYS A 205 -20.74 11.98 -45.91
CA LYS A 205 -22.21 11.99 -45.72
C LYS A 205 -22.56 11.98 -44.23
N PRO A 206 -23.75 12.46 -43.82
CA PRO A 206 -24.24 12.30 -42.45
C PRO A 206 -24.27 10.82 -42.04
N PHE A 207 -23.85 10.52 -40.81
CA PHE A 207 -23.70 9.15 -40.33
C PHE A 207 -24.99 8.31 -40.46
N ALA A 208 -26.17 8.92 -40.31
CA ALA A 208 -27.45 8.22 -40.48
C ALA A 208 -27.61 7.66 -41.89
N VAL A 209 -27.30 8.47 -42.91
CA VAL A 209 -27.36 8.09 -44.34
C VAL A 209 -26.33 7.02 -44.67
N VAL A 210 -25.17 7.03 -44.00
CA VAL A 210 -24.15 5.99 -44.17
C VAL A 210 -24.64 4.67 -43.56
N VAL A 211 -25.17 4.67 -42.34
CA VAL A 211 -25.65 3.45 -41.67
C VAL A 211 -26.82 2.80 -42.45
N GLU A 212 -27.73 3.62 -43.00
CA GLU A 212 -28.85 3.14 -43.83
C GLU A 212 -28.38 2.41 -45.10
N GLN A 213 -27.23 2.78 -45.68
CA GLN A 213 -26.66 2.08 -46.86
C GLN A 213 -26.25 0.64 -46.55
N PHE A 214 -26.04 0.32 -45.27
CA PHE A 214 -25.75 -1.04 -44.79
C PHE A 214 -27.02 -1.77 -44.31
N ALA A 215 -28.21 -1.28 -44.70
CA ALA A 215 -29.52 -1.83 -44.32
C ALA A 215 -29.73 -1.91 -42.79
N ALA A 216 -29.07 -1.03 -42.03
CA ALA A 216 -29.18 -0.91 -40.59
C ALA A 216 -29.85 0.41 -40.19
N GLN A 217 -30.44 0.45 -39.00
CA GLN A 217 -31.01 1.68 -38.44
C GLN A 217 -29.96 2.39 -37.59
N SER A 218 -29.71 3.68 -37.86
CA SER A 218 -28.83 4.48 -37.00
C SER A 218 -29.49 4.70 -35.64
N GLN A 219 -28.82 4.26 -34.58
CA GLN A 219 -29.25 4.54 -33.21
C GLN A 219 -28.13 5.27 -32.47
N THR A 220 -28.49 6.40 -31.86
CA THR A 220 -27.56 7.19 -31.05
C THR A 220 -27.92 7.08 -29.57
N ALA A 221 -26.90 7.14 -28.72
CA ALA A 221 -27.04 7.05 -27.29
C ALA A 221 -26.20 8.11 -26.57
N VAL A 222 -26.62 8.40 -25.35
CA VAL A 222 -25.91 9.29 -24.44
C VAL A 222 -24.72 8.55 -23.84
N ILE A 223 -23.50 9.07 -24.00
CA ILE A 223 -22.26 8.40 -23.57
C ILE A 223 -22.29 8.10 -22.07
N SER A 224 -22.85 9.00 -21.26
CA SER A 224 -22.96 8.83 -19.81
C SER A 224 -23.89 7.69 -19.35
N LYS A 225 -24.68 7.10 -20.25
CA LYS A 225 -25.63 6.00 -19.95
C LYS A 225 -25.18 4.64 -20.48
N LEU A 226 -24.04 4.58 -21.15
CA LEU A 226 -23.51 3.33 -21.72
C LEU A 226 -23.13 2.34 -20.64
N ARG A 227 -23.37 1.06 -20.88
CA ARG A 227 -22.86 -0.06 -20.06
C ARG A 227 -21.80 -0.83 -20.83
N PHE A 228 -20.79 -1.29 -20.09
CA PHE A 228 -19.62 -1.96 -20.66
C PHE A 228 -19.58 -3.43 -20.28
N TYR A 229 -19.20 -4.26 -21.24
CA TYR A 229 -18.92 -5.67 -21.02
C TYR A 229 -17.61 -6.05 -21.70
N MET A 230 -16.72 -6.68 -20.92
CA MET A 230 -15.43 -7.18 -21.38
C MET A 230 -15.63 -8.61 -21.84
N ASP A 231 -15.90 -8.76 -23.13
CA ASP A 231 -16.37 -9.99 -23.76
C ASP A 231 -15.21 -10.94 -24.13
N ASP A 232 -14.58 -11.50 -23.11
CA ASP A 232 -13.49 -12.46 -23.28
C ASP A 232 -13.96 -13.82 -23.82
N LYS A 233 -15.27 -14.08 -23.86
CA LYS A 233 -15.89 -15.31 -24.39
C LYS A 233 -16.47 -15.14 -25.80
N GLN A 234 -16.48 -13.91 -26.32
CA GLN A 234 -17.04 -13.58 -27.64
C GLN A 234 -18.54 -13.90 -27.77
N GLU A 235 -19.30 -13.67 -26.69
CA GLU A 235 -20.75 -13.86 -26.64
C GLU A 235 -21.51 -12.77 -27.43
N PHE A 236 -20.98 -11.54 -27.44
CA PHE A 236 -21.59 -10.33 -27.99
C PHE A 236 -20.75 -9.66 -29.08
N THR A 237 -19.42 -9.89 -29.09
CA THR A 237 -18.52 -9.32 -30.10
C THR A 237 -17.38 -10.26 -30.45
N ARG A 238 -17.00 -10.27 -31.73
CA ARG A 238 -15.80 -10.98 -32.23
C ARG A 238 -14.64 -10.03 -32.54
N GLU A 239 -14.79 -8.75 -32.17
CA GLU A 239 -13.74 -7.75 -32.34
C GLU A 239 -12.51 -8.09 -31.49
N ALA A 240 -11.32 -7.79 -32.01
CA ALA A 240 -10.07 -8.03 -31.29
C ALA A 240 -9.94 -7.22 -29.98
N ASN A 241 -10.65 -6.09 -29.88
CA ASN A 241 -10.68 -5.29 -28.66
C ASN A 241 -11.54 -5.89 -27.54
N GLY A 242 -12.40 -6.87 -27.85
CA GLY A 242 -13.26 -7.57 -26.89
C GLY A 242 -14.21 -6.66 -26.10
N LEU A 243 -14.52 -5.46 -26.61
CA LEU A 243 -15.40 -4.49 -25.95
C LEU A 243 -16.82 -4.57 -26.52
N ALA A 244 -17.77 -4.90 -25.66
CA ALA A 244 -19.19 -4.86 -25.97
C ALA A 244 -19.90 -3.75 -25.18
N ILE A 245 -20.77 -3.00 -25.85
CA ILE A 245 -21.43 -1.80 -25.31
C ILE A 245 -22.93 -1.97 -25.40
N ALA A 246 -23.64 -1.66 -24.32
CA ALA A 246 -25.09 -1.56 -24.32
C ALA A 246 -25.51 -0.10 -24.13
N ALA A 247 -26.27 0.42 -25.09
CA ALA A 247 -26.98 1.69 -24.98
C ALA A 247 -28.32 1.52 -24.24
N ASP A 248 -28.93 0.33 -24.32
CA ASP A 248 -30.21 -0.02 -23.72
C ASP A 248 -30.11 -1.30 -22.87
N LYS A 249 -30.74 -2.42 -23.29
CA LYS A 249 -30.68 -3.74 -22.64
C LYS A 249 -29.75 -4.72 -23.35
N ALA A 250 -29.46 -4.56 -24.65
CA ALA A 250 -28.66 -5.52 -25.40
C ALA A 250 -27.23 -5.02 -25.60
N PHE A 251 -26.25 -5.93 -25.45
CA PHE A 251 -24.85 -5.64 -25.76
C PHE A 251 -24.59 -5.87 -27.25
N ALA A 252 -23.84 -4.96 -27.86
CA ALA A 252 -23.38 -5.02 -29.24
C ALA A 252 -21.88 -4.69 -29.31
N PRO A 253 -21.20 -4.94 -30.45
CA PRO A 253 -19.82 -4.51 -30.65
C PRO A 253 -19.62 -3.00 -30.39
N LEU A 254 -18.39 -2.60 -30.06
CA LEU A 254 -18.05 -1.19 -29.88
C LEU A 254 -18.37 -0.38 -31.15
N GLY A 255 -19.19 0.66 -30.96
CA GLY A 255 -19.59 1.62 -31.99
C GLY A 255 -18.61 2.80 -32.09
N TRP A 256 -19.15 4.01 -32.26
CA TRP A 256 -18.38 5.21 -32.56
C TRP A 256 -18.78 6.36 -31.65
N ILE A 257 -17.82 7.24 -31.32
CA ILE A 257 -18.12 8.53 -30.70
C ILE A 257 -18.04 9.62 -31.77
N ILE A 258 -19.07 10.46 -31.82
CA ILE A 258 -19.24 11.51 -32.83
C ILE A 258 -19.35 12.86 -32.11
N HIS A 259 -18.66 13.87 -32.64
CA HIS A 259 -18.87 15.26 -32.21
C HIS A 259 -20.06 15.85 -32.97
N GLU A 260 -21.17 16.13 -32.27
CA GLU A 260 -22.45 16.48 -32.89
C GLU A 260 -22.37 17.70 -33.82
N LYS A 261 -21.58 18.70 -33.42
CA LYS A 261 -21.49 19.96 -34.16
C LYS A 261 -20.76 19.82 -35.50
N THR A 262 -19.72 18.98 -35.57
CA THR A 262 -18.92 18.81 -36.79
C THR A 262 -19.30 17.56 -37.58
N GLY A 263 -19.94 16.58 -36.94
CA GLY A 263 -20.21 15.26 -37.51
C GLY A 263 -18.98 14.36 -37.54
N ASP A 264 -17.84 14.83 -37.03
CA ASP A 264 -16.58 14.08 -37.06
C ASP A 264 -16.62 12.89 -36.12
N ILE A 265 -16.02 11.80 -36.59
CA ILE A 265 -16.00 10.52 -35.88
C ILE A 265 -14.63 10.31 -35.27
N LEU A 266 -14.59 10.16 -33.95
CA LEU A 266 -13.35 9.92 -33.23
C LEU A 266 -12.65 8.66 -33.76
N PRO A 267 -11.30 8.65 -33.81
CA PRO A 267 -10.54 7.46 -34.14
C PRO A 267 -10.90 6.31 -33.19
N GLN A 268 -10.99 5.09 -33.71
CA GLN A 268 -11.34 3.92 -32.91
C GLN A 268 -10.44 3.75 -31.68
N GLY A 269 -9.13 4.00 -31.79
CA GLY A 269 -8.23 3.92 -30.63
C GLY A 269 -8.58 4.89 -29.50
N ILE A 270 -9.01 6.12 -29.83
CA ILE A 270 -9.46 7.11 -28.82
C ILE A 270 -10.79 6.66 -28.20
N THR A 271 -11.73 6.19 -29.02
CA THR A 271 -13.01 5.65 -28.56
C THR A 271 -12.80 4.47 -27.59
N GLU A 272 -11.94 3.51 -27.95
CA GLU A 272 -11.63 2.37 -27.09
C GLU A 272 -10.98 2.81 -25.76
N ASP A 273 -10.03 3.74 -25.80
CA ASP A 273 -9.37 4.23 -24.58
C ASP A 273 -10.34 4.98 -23.66
N ILE A 274 -11.29 5.76 -24.20
CA ILE A 274 -12.37 6.40 -23.43
C ILE A 274 -13.21 5.32 -22.70
N ILE A 275 -13.60 4.25 -23.41
CA ILE A 275 -14.36 3.16 -22.82
C ILE A 275 -13.55 2.44 -21.74
N ARG A 276 -12.28 2.11 -22.01
CA ARG A 276 -11.42 1.40 -21.05
C ARG A 276 -11.16 2.23 -19.79
N VAL A 277 -10.81 3.51 -19.93
CA VAL A 277 -10.62 4.42 -18.78
C VAL A 277 -11.91 4.51 -17.97
N SER A 278 -13.07 4.64 -18.62
CA SER A 278 -14.36 4.71 -17.93
C SER A 278 -14.68 3.39 -17.18
N ALA A 279 -14.47 2.24 -17.82
CA ALA A 279 -14.70 0.92 -17.23
C ALA A 279 -13.73 0.61 -16.07
N ILE A 280 -12.47 1.05 -16.17
CA ILE A 280 -11.48 0.98 -15.08
C ILE A 280 -11.94 1.85 -13.91
N ALA A 281 -12.43 3.06 -14.18
CA ALA A 281 -12.88 3.98 -13.14
C ALA A 281 -14.21 3.56 -12.47
N GLU A 282 -14.96 2.61 -13.04
CA GLU A 282 -16.11 1.98 -12.36
C GLU A 282 -15.67 1.07 -11.20
N GLY A 283 -14.44 0.58 -11.21
CA GLY A 283 -13.87 -0.29 -10.19
C GLY A 283 -13.95 -1.79 -10.53
N GLY A 284 -13.39 -2.61 -9.62
CA GLY A 284 -13.51 -4.07 -9.68
C GLY A 284 -12.69 -4.71 -10.79
N PHE A 285 -11.71 -4.02 -11.36
CA PHE A 285 -10.84 -4.55 -12.42
C PHE A 285 -10.16 -5.85 -12.01
N TYR A 286 -9.65 -5.92 -10.80
CA TYR A 286 -8.93 -7.09 -10.38
C TYR A 286 -9.85 -8.24 -9.99
N GLU A 287 -11.11 -8.00 -9.65
CA GLU A 287 -12.12 -9.07 -9.53
C GLU A 287 -12.43 -9.73 -10.89
N LYS A 288 -12.12 -9.05 -12.01
CA LYS A 288 -12.34 -9.59 -13.36
C LYS A 288 -11.35 -10.71 -13.68
N ARG A 289 -11.71 -11.54 -14.67
CA ARG A 289 -10.84 -12.61 -15.16
C ARG A 289 -9.58 -12.05 -15.81
N PRO A 290 -8.43 -12.76 -15.79
CA PRO A 290 -7.18 -12.28 -16.37
C PRO A 290 -7.29 -11.82 -17.83
N MET A 291 -8.15 -12.46 -18.63
CA MET A 291 -8.38 -12.03 -20.01
C MET A 291 -9.12 -10.69 -20.08
N GLN A 292 -10.16 -10.50 -19.27
CA GLN A 292 -10.89 -9.23 -19.16
C GLN A 292 -9.98 -8.09 -18.67
N GLN A 293 -9.05 -8.39 -17.76
CA GLN A 293 -8.03 -7.44 -17.33
C GLN A 293 -7.11 -7.02 -18.48
N LYS A 294 -6.64 -7.98 -19.29
CA LYS A 294 -5.84 -7.69 -20.49
C LYS A 294 -6.59 -6.83 -21.52
N LEU A 295 -7.89 -7.06 -21.70
CA LEU A 295 -8.72 -6.24 -22.59
C LEU A 295 -8.77 -4.78 -22.11
N LEU A 296 -8.90 -4.55 -20.80
CA LEU A 296 -8.91 -3.22 -20.20
C LEU A 296 -7.53 -2.54 -20.18
N GLN A 297 -6.44 -3.29 -20.03
CA GLN A 297 -5.06 -2.78 -20.02
C GLN A 297 -4.39 -2.75 -21.41
N SER A 298 -5.18 -2.68 -22.48
CA SER A 298 -4.66 -2.63 -23.86
C SER A 298 -4.56 -1.18 -24.38
N GLY A 299 -4.02 -1.01 -25.59
CA GLY A 299 -3.84 0.33 -26.18
C GLY A 299 -2.82 1.18 -25.43
N ASN A 300 -3.21 2.41 -25.08
CA ASN A 300 -2.36 3.35 -24.33
C ASN A 300 -2.32 3.07 -22.81
N LEU A 301 -3.08 2.07 -22.35
CA LEU A 301 -3.10 1.62 -20.95
C LEU A 301 -2.09 0.49 -20.66
N VAL A 302 -1.32 0.05 -21.67
CA VAL A 302 -0.32 -1.02 -21.50
C VAL A 302 0.84 -0.52 -20.62
N ASN A 303 1.16 -1.28 -19.57
CA ASN A 303 2.33 -1.02 -18.74
C ASN A 303 3.63 -1.31 -19.52
N SER A 304 4.38 -0.27 -19.89
CA SER A 304 5.57 -0.41 -20.74
C SER A 304 6.87 -0.69 -19.98
N SER A 305 6.93 -0.57 -18.65
CA SER A 305 8.22 -0.72 -17.95
C SER A 305 8.21 -1.15 -16.48
N GLY A 306 7.06 -1.27 -15.79
CA GLY A 306 7.02 -1.57 -14.35
C GLY A 306 7.57 -0.43 -13.44
N LEU A 307 8.47 0.41 -13.95
CA LEU A 307 8.98 1.67 -13.38
C LEU A 307 7.98 2.84 -13.54
N GLY A 308 7.04 2.74 -14.49
CA GLY A 308 6.01 3.76 -14.69
C GLY A 308 5.06 3.94 -13.50
N LEU A 309 4.92 2.94 -12.61
CA LEU A 309 4.00 2.99 -11.47
C LEU A 309 4.46 3.88 -10.30
N PHE A 310 5.67 4.45 -10.37
CA PHE A 310 6.24 5.28 -9.30
C PHE A 310 5.97 6.77 -9.51
N ILE A 311 6.04 7.18 -10.77
CA ILE A 311 6.09 8.58 -11.19
C ILE A 311 5.09 8.86 -12.30
N GLN A 312 4.36 7.86 -12.79
CA GLN A 312 3.33 8.03 -13.81
C GLN A 312 2.06 7.28 -13.42
N ASN A 313 0.94 7.67 -14.01
CA ASN A 313 -0.32 6.97 -13.88
C ASN A 313 -0.79 6.54 -15.28
N GLN A 314 -1.05 5.25 -15.46
CA GLN A 314 -1.39 4.70 -16.79
C GLN A 314 -2.72 5.25 -17.31
N ALA A 315 -3.74 5.33 -16.44
CA ALA A 315 -5.02 5.91 -16.80
C ALA A 315 -4.86 7.38 -17.18
N PHE A 316 -4.01 8.13 -16.47
CA PHE A 316 -3.70 9.51 -16.81
C PHE A 316 -2.96 9.66 -18.12
N ASN A 317 -1.97 8.80 -18.40
CA ASN A 317 -1.28 8.82 -19.68
C ASN A 317 -2.24 8.59 -20.85
N ALA A 318 -3.21 7.68 -20.70
CA ALA A 318 -4.27 7.46 -21.69
C ALA A 318 -5.22 8.66 -21.77
N MET A 319 -5.68 9.21 -20.63
CA MET A 319 -6.51 10.40 -20.58
C MET A 319 -5.85 11.62 -21.21
N TYR A 320 -4.54 11.78 -21.04
CA TYR A 320 -3.78 12.87 -21.64
C TYR A 320 -3.78 12.79 -23.17
N VAL A 321 -3.58 11.59 -23.73
CA VAL A 321 -3.69 11.36 -25.19
C VAL A 321 -5.11 11.62 -25.68
N ILE A 322 -6.13 11.21 -24.92
CA ILE A 322 -7.53 11.50 -25.23
C ILE A 322 -7.76 13.02 -25.26
N PHE A 323 -7.37 13.74 -24.21
CA PHE A 323 -7.66 15.17 -24.10
C PHE A 323 -6.89 16.01 -25.09
N ASP A 324 -5.63 15.67 -25.37
CA ASP A 324 -4.83 16.26 -26.45
C ASP A 324 -5.54 16.13 -27.80
N TYR A 325 -6.03 14.93 -28.13
CA TYR A 325 -6.80 14.71 -29.36
C TYR A 325 -8.11 15.50 -29.38
N LEU A 326 -8.81 15.60 -28.25
CA LEU A 326 -10.09 16.30 -28.16
C LEU A 326 -9.97 17.83 -28.20
N GLN A 327 -8.76 18.40 -28.06
CA GLN A 327 -8.57 19.86 -28.14
C GLN A 327 -9.01 20.44 -29.48
N GLN A 328 -8.92 19.67 -30.57
CA GLN A 328 -9.39 20.10 -31.89
C GLN A 328 -10.90 20.39 -31.92
N TYR A 329 -11.66 19.85 -30.96
CA TYR A 329 -13.09 20.08 -30.77
C TYR A 329 -13.39 21.07 -29.63
N GLN A 330 -12.38 21.81 -29.14
CA GLN A 330 -12.51 22.74 -28.01
C GLN A 330 -12.96 22.09 -26.69
N PHE A 331 -12.67 20.80 -26.51
CA PHE A 331 -12.96 20.10 -25.26
C PHE A 331 -12.18 20.70 -24.09
N ASP A 332 -12.88 21.00 -22.99
CA ASP A 332 -12.32 21.52 -21.75
C ASP A 332 -12.29 20.42 -20.67
N PRO A 333 -11.11 19.90 -20.30
CA PRO A 333 -10.99 18.86 -19.28
C PRO A 333 -11.00 19.40 -17.83
N ARG A 334 -10.90 20.72 -17.60
CA ARG A 334 -10.81 21.31 -16.24
C ARG A 334 -11.96 20.90 -15.30
N PRO A 335 -13.23 20.85 -15.75
CA PRO A 335 -14.35 20.45 -14.90
C PRO A 335 -14.22 19.06 -14.27
N LEU A 336 -13.40 18.17 -14.85
CA LEU A 336 -13.18 16.81 -14.32
C LEU A 336 -12.50 16.81 -12.94
N LEU A 337 -11.72 17.85 -12.62
CA LEU A 337 -11.03 17.99 -11.33
C LEU A 337 -11.52 19.15 -10.47
N ASP A 338 -12.04 20.23 -11.06
CA ASP A 338 -12.43 21.46 -10.34
C ASP A 338 -13.23 21.19 -9.06
N THR A 339 -14.40 20.58 -9.21
CA THR A 339 -15.28 20.29 -8.06
C THR A 339 -14.73 19.15 -7.20
N SER A 340 -14.05 18.17 -7.81
CA SER A 340 -13.50 17.01 -7.09
C SER A 340 -12.45 17.40 -6.06
N LEU A 341 -11.59 18.37 -6.39
CA LEU A 341 -10.54 18.86 -5.48
C LEU A 341 -11.13 19.57 -4.25
N GLN A 342 -12.14 20.42 -4.45
CA GLN A 342 -12.83 21.09 -3.35
C GLN A 342 -13.58 20.10 -2.45
N VAL A 343 -14.27 19.12 -3.07
CA VAL A 343 -15.00 18.07 -2.34
C VAL A 343 -14.04 17.25 -1.48
N VAL A 344 -12.83 16.97 -1.96
CA VAL A 344 -11.83 16.25 -1.17
C VAL A 344 -11.37 17.03 0.04
N TYR A 345 -11.07 18.32 -0.10
CA TYR A 345 -10.76 19.16 1.06
C TYR A 345 -11.89 19.11 2.10
N ASN A 346 -13.14 19.31 1.66
CA ASN A 346 -14.29 19.29 2.58
C ASN A 346 -14.48 17.93 3.27
N ARG A 347 -14.31 16.82 2.54
CA ARG A 347 -14.41 15.47 3.10
C ARG A 347 -13.29 15.17 4.08
N LEU A 348 -12.08 15.62 3.79
CA LEU A 348 -10.91 15.49 4.65
C LEU A 348 -11.14 16.22 5.97
N GLN A 349 -11.51 17.50 5.91
CA GLN A 349 -11.80 18.30 7.12
C GLN A 349 -12.96 17.72 7.93
N ALA A 350 -14.01 17.20 7.26
CA ALA A 350 -15.11 16.52 7.94
C ALA A 350 -14.66 15.24 8.65
N ALA A 351 -13.80 14.43 8.02
CA ALA A 351 -13.26 13.21 8.62
C ALA A 351 -12.38 13.51 9.84
N LEU A 352 -11.49 14.50 9.74
CA LEU A 352 -10.63 14.92 10.85
C LEU A 352 -11.43 15.49 12.03
N LYS A 353 -12.54 16.20 11.74
CA LYS A 353 -13.45 16.67 12.77
C LYS A 353 -14.24 15.53 13.44
N ASP A 354 -14.62 14.51 12.67
CA ASP A 354 -15.38 13.37 13.19
C ASP A 354 -14.52 12.46 14.07
N ASP A 355 -13.23 12.34 13.71
CA ASP A 355 -12.23 11.53 14.38
C ASP A 355 -10.85 12.24 14.39
N PRO A 356 -10.56 13.04 15.43
CA PRO A 356 -9.31 13.80 15.53
C PRO A 356 -8.06 12.93 15.60
N SER A 357 -8.17 11.67 16.06
CA SER A 357 -7.01 10.77 16.20
C SER A 357 -6.37 10.36 14.88
N VAL A 358 -7.04 10.61 13.76
CA VAL A 358 -6.49 10.45 12.40
C VAL A 358 -5.23 11.31 12.19
N ILE A 359 -5.15 12.48 12.84
CA ILE A 359 -3.92 13.30 12.81
C ILE A 359 -2.76 12.55 13.45
N ASP A 360 -2.98 11.95 14.62
CA ASP A 360 -1.96 11.15 15.29
C ASP A 360 -1.64 9.86 14.52
N ASP A 361 -2.61 9.25 13.82
CA ASP A 361 -2.34 8.13 12.92
C ASP A 361 -1.36 8.53 11.81
N PHE A 362 -1.61 9.67 11.17
CA PHE A 362 -0.74 10.25 10.13
C PHE A 362 0.66 10.57 10.65
N LEU A 363 0.77 11.23 11.80
CA LEU A 363 2.06 11.61 12.39
C LEU A 363 2.82 10.39 12.95
N THR A 364 2.12 9.41 13.52
CA THR A 364 2.73 8.13 13.94
C THR A 364 3.25 7.35 12.75
N GLY A 365 2.49 7.29 11.65
CA GLY A 365 2.93 6.69 10.39
C GLY A 365 4.21 7.32 9.85
N ALA A 366 4.33 8.65 9.94
CA ALA A 366 5.55 9.38 9.55
C ALA A 366 6.78 8.94 10.37
N LEU A 367 6.63 8.78 11.69
CA LEU A 367 7.71 8.26 12.53
C LEU A 367 8.05 6.81 12.17
N GLN A 368 7.04 5.97 11.94
CA GLN A 368 7.26 4.57 11.59
C GLN A 368 7.97 4.41 10.24
N ASP A 369 7.70 5.27 9.26
CA ASP A 369 8.42 5.27 7.97
C ASP A 369 9.93 5.47 8.18
N GLU A 370 10.34 6.30 9.13
CA GLU A 370 11.75 6.45 9.52
C GLU A 370 12.26 5.23 10.31
N MET A 371 11.45 4.70 11.24
CA MET A 371 11.83 3.58 12.12
C MET A 371 12.12 2.27 11.39
N VAL A 372 11.43 2.01 10.26
CA VAL A 372 11.59 0.77 9.48
C VAL A 372 12.77 0.81 8.50
N GLN A 373 13.44 1.96 8.32
CA GLN A 373 14.56 2.06 7.37
C GLN A 373 15.70 1.05 7.62
N PRO A 374 16.08 0.69 8.87
CA PRO A 374 17.05 -0.38 9.11
C PRO A 374 16.66 -1.71 8.44
N LEU A 375 15.36 -2.02 8.31
CA LEU A 375 14.90 -3.25 7.67
C LEU A 375 15.22 -3.32 6.17
N LYS A 376 15.45 -2.17 5.50
CA LYS A 376 15.90 -2.13 4.10
C LYS A 376 17.36 -2.57 3.95
N VAL A 377 18.16 -2.35 4.98
CA VAL A 377 19.57 -2.76 5.02
C VAL A 377 19.61 -4.21 5.44
N SER A 378 19.40 -5.11 4.49
CA SER A 378 19.57 -6.54 4.71
C SER A 378 20.92 -6.99 4.12
N GLN A 379 21.61 -7.93 4.78
CA GLN A 379 22.87 -8.49 4.27
C GLN A 379 22.74 -8.88 2.78
N PRO A 380 23.83 -8.87 1.99
CA PRO A 380 23.85 -9.35 0.60
C PRO A 380 23.32 -10.79 0.36
N ARG A 381 22.94 -11.50 1.43
CA ARG A 381 22.41 -12.87 1.44
C ARG A 381 21.18 -13.05 2.35
N SER A 382 20.51 -11.97 2.74
CA SER A 382 19.24 -12.08 3.45
C SER A 382 18.27 -12.94 2.65
N LYS A 383 17.57 -13.83 3.36
CA LYS A 383 16.53 -14.69 2.77
C LYS A 383 15.18 -14.01 2.71
N ARG A 384 15.05 -12.78 3.21
CA ARG A 384 13.82 -12.00 3.05
C ARG A 384 13.62 -11.68 1.57
N THR A 385 12.37 -11.82 1.12
CA THR A 385 11.98 -11.51 -0.25
C THR A 385 12.29 -10.04 -0.57
N VAL A 386 12.85 -9.75 -1.75
CA VAL A 386 13.02 -8.36 -2.20
C VAL A 386 11.65 -7.74 -2.45
N LEU A 387 11.36 -6.60 -1.81
CA LEU A 387 10.12 -5.86 -2.06
C LEU A 387 10.02 -5.46 -3.54
N PRO A 388 8.80 -5.37 -4.11
CA PRO A 388 8.59 -4.82 -5.44
C PRO A 388 9.31 -3.48 -5.60
N VAL A 389 9.91 -3.23 -6.77
CA VAL A 389 10.71 -2.02 -7.00
C VAL A 389 9.93 -0.76 -6.59
N ARG A 390 8.60 -0.71 -6.81
CA ARG A 390 7.70 0.40 -6.43
C ARG A 390 7.75 0.81 -4.95
N PHE A 391 8.14 -0.11 -4.07
CA PHE A 391 8.30 0.13 -2.63
C PHE A 391 9.75 0.38 -2.23
N THR A 392 10.56 0.95 -3.12
CA THR A 392 11.96 1.30 -2.84
C THR A 392 12.22 2.81 -2.74
N ASN A 393 11.16 3.61 -2.58
CA ASN A 393 11.28 5.05 -2.40
C ASN A 393 12.29 5.40 -1.28
N PRO A 394 13.21 6.37 -1.52
CA PRO A 394 14.06 6.92 -0.47
C PRO A 394 13.23 7.55 0.64
N LEU A 395 13.72 7.52 1.88
CA LEU A 395 13.03 8.14 3.03
C LEU A 395 12.74 9.63 2.77
N ALA A 396 13.70 10.38 2.22
CA ALA A 396 13.53 11.79 1.90
C ALA A 396 12.32 12.07 0.98
N VAL A 397 12.00 11.16 0.05
CA VAL A 397 10.83 11.29 -0.83
C VAL A 397 9.54 11.07 -0.04
N ILE A 398 9.53 10.06 0.84
CA ILE A 398 8.37 9.72 1.67
C ILE A 398 8.06 10.86 2.65
N GLU A 399 9.07 11.32 3.39
CA GLU A 399 8.93 12.43 4.35
C GLU A 399 8.49 13.73 3.66
N ASN A 400 9.10 14.06 2.51
CA ASN A 400 8.71 15.25 1.76
C ASN A 400 7.26 15.16 1.28
N ASN A 401 6.80 13.96 0.89
CA ASN A 401 5.41 13.76 0.49
C ASN A 401 4.43 13.94 1.66
N LEU A 402 4.76 13.46 2.86
CA LEU A 402 3.92 13.67 4.05
C LEU A 402 3.85 15.17 4.40
N LYS A 403 4.98 15.89 4.35
CA LYS A 403 4.99 17.36 4.48
C LYS A 403 4.12 18.03 3.41
N ALA A 404 4.23 17.58 2.17
CA ALA A 404 3.45 18.12 1.05
C ALA A 404 1.94 17.87 1.23
N ILE A 405 1.51 16.72 1.75
CA ILE A 405 0.09 16.46 2.08
C ILE A 405 -0.39 17.39 3.19
N ALA A 406 0.39 17.49 4.28
CA ALA A 406 0.04 18.37 5.40
C ALA A 406 -0.07 19.84 4.96
N TYR A 407 0.85 20.29 4.12
CA TYR A 407 0.85 21.63 3.54
C TYR A 407 -0.31 21.84 2.54
N ALA A 408 -0.47 20.96 1.54
CA ALA A 408 -1.45 21.09 0.47
C ALA A 408 -2.89 21.20 1.00
N PHE A 409 -3.20 20.49 2.07
CA PHE A 409 -4.53 20.44 2.66
C PHE A 409 -4.69 21.25 3.94
N ASP A 410 -3.63 21.95 4.38
CA ASP A 410 -3.59 22.69 5.65
C ASP A 410 -4.11 21.84 6.81
N LEU A 411 -3.49 20.66 6.98
CA LEU A 411 -3.84 19.76 8.06
C LEU A 411 -3.55 20.43 9.41
N LYS A 412 -4.56 20.47 10.27
CA LYS A 412 -4.51 21.15 11.56
C LYS A 412 -4.78 20.20 12.71
N ASP A 413 -4.17 20.49 13.84
CA ASP A 413 -4.47 19.86 15.12
C ASP A 413 -5.78 20.40 15.74
N SER A 414 -6.19 19.88 16.90
CA SER A 414 -7.42 20.28 17.59
C SER A 414 -7.45 21.75 18.00
N THR A 415 -6.27 22.40 18.11
CA THR A 415 -6.18 23.84 18.42
C THR A 415 -6.23 24.73 17.18
N GLY A 416 -6.42 24.12 16.00
CA GLY A 416 -6.43 24.81 14.72
C GLY A 416 -5.04 25.18 14.21
N GLN A 417 -3.99 24.63 14.80
CA GLN A 417 -2.62 24.91 14.41
C GLN A 417 -2.12 23.92 13.35
N PRO A 418 -1.42 24.38 12.29
CA PRO A 418 -0.91 23.48 11.24
C PRO A 418 0.04 22.40 11.75
N VAL A 419 -0.14 21.15 11.31
CA VAL A 419 0.78 20.04 11.67
C VAL A 419 2.11 20.10 10.92
N PHE A 420 2.17 20.85 9.81
CA PHE A 420 3.41 21.21 9.13
C PHE A 420 3.84 22.63 9.53
N ARG A 421 5.08 22.77 9.99
CA ARG A 421 5.70 24.03 10.40
C ARG A 421 6.82 24.39 9.44
N SER A 422 6.61 25.46 8.67
CA SER A 422 7.66 26.02 7.82
C SER A 422 8.79 26.62 8.66
N PHE A 423 10.00 26.63 8.13
CA PHE A 423 11.09 27.40 8.73
C PHE A 423 10.96 28.88 8.34
N ASP A 424 11.10 29.78 9.31
CA ASP A 424 10.87 31.23 9.10
C ASP A 424 11.89 31.87 8.13
N ASP A 425 13.12 31.34 8.11
CA ASP A 425 14.24 31.93 7.37
C ASP A 425 14.37 31.43 5.91
N VAL A 426 13.47 30.56 5.45
CA VAL A 426 13.59 29.91 4.13
C VAL A 426 12.24 29.87 3.42
N ALA A 427 12.26 29.99 2.09
CA ALA A 427 11.06 29.78 1.28
C ALA A 427 10.47 28.39 1.54
N VAL A 428 9.16 28.33 1.82
CA VAL A 428 8.44 27.10 2.16
C VAL A 428 8.61 26.03 1.08
N ILE A 429 8.65 26.45 -0.19
CA ILE A 429 8.78 25.58 -1.35
C ILE A 429 10.08 25.91 -2.08
N GLU A 430 10.88 24.89 -2.37
CA GLU A 430 12.16 25.01 -3.07
C GLU A 430 12.30 23.93 -4.15
N GLN A 431 12.93 24.24 -5.28
CA GLN A 431 13.29 23.23 -6.27
C GLN A 431 14.47 22.41 -5.77
N HIS A 432 14.47 21.10 -6.00
CA HIS A 432 15.52 20.22 -5.50
C HIS A 432 15.93 19.19 -6.55
N ASP A 433 17.20 19.20 -6.94
CA ASP A 433 17.70 18.42 -8.08
C ASP A 433 17.54 16.89 -7.92
N GLN A 434 17.47 16.40 -6.68
CA GLN A 434 17.34 14.96 -6.38
C GLN A 434 15.89 14.52 -6.13
N LEU A 435 14.92 15.44 -6.06
CA LEU A 435 13.51 15.12 -5.82
C LEU A 435 12.70 15.39 -7.09
N ILE A 436 11.73 14.51 -7.37
CA ILE A 436 10.78 14.70 -8.48
C ILE A 436 9.73 15.76 -8.12
N ASP A 437 9.48 15.91 -6.82
CA ASP A 437 8.62 16.94 -6.27
C ASP A 437 9.46 18.11 -5.77
N VAL A 438 8.81 19.27 -5.63
CA VAL A 438 9.39 20.37 -4.87
C VAL A 438 9.65 19.95 -3.42
N LYS A 439 10.73 20.48 -2.84
CA LYS A 439 11.07 20.30 -1.44
C LYS A 439 10.24 21.24 -0.56
N LEU A 440 9.67 20.71 0.51
CA LEU A 440 8.96 21.47 1.54
C LEU A 440 9.93 21.75 2.70
N ASN A 441 10.31 23.02 2.85
CA ASN A 441 11.20 23.49 3.91
C ASN A 441 10.42 23.70 5.21
N GLY A 442 10.50 22.69 6.06
CA GLY A 442 9.84 22.66 7.35
C GLY A 442 9.84 21.26 7.95
N THR A 443 9.16 21.12 9.08
CA THR A 443 9.01 19.85 9.80
C THR A 443 7.55 19.55 10.07
N LEU A 444 7.22 18.26 10.16
CA LEU A 444 5.98 17.84 10.79
C LEU A 444 6.15 17.92 12.32
N VAL A 445 5.11 18.29 13.03
CA VAL A 445 5.04 18.11 14.48
C VAL A 445 4.99 16.62 14.84
N LEU A 446 5.26 16.29 16.09
CA LEU A 446 5.20 14.93 16.62
C LEU A 446 3.75 14.58 17.00
N PRO A 447 3.35 13.30 16.94
CA PRO A 447 2.03 12.88 17.41
C PRO A 447 1.86 13.16 18.91
N SER A 448 0.64 13.45 19.34
CA SER A 448 0.32 13.78 20.74
C SER A 448 0.57 12.60 21.70
N PHE A 449 0.44 11.38 21.15
CA PHE A 449 0.44 10.10 21.86
C PHE A 449 -0.67 10.01 22.92
N ASN A 450 -1.80 10.70 22.72
CA ASN A 450 -2.92 10.71 23.67
C ASN A 450 -3.72 9.39 23.64
N THR A 451 -3.72 8.66 22.53
CA THR A 451 -4.34 7.34 22.41
C THR A 451 -3.31 6.22 22.59
N GLY A 452 -3.68 5.17 23.33
CA GLY A 452 -2.76 4.07 23.62
C GLY A 452 -2.28 3.33 22.37
N SER A 453 -3.10 3.25 21.32
CA SER A 453 -2.73 2.60 20.06
C SER A 453 -1.47 3.19 19.42
N HIS A 454 -1.26 4.52 19.48
CA HIS A 454 -0.07 5.16 18.91
C HIS A 454 1.19 4.80 19.70
N VAL A 455 1.09 4.76 21.03
CA VAL A 455 2.17 4.28 21.92
C VAL A 455 2.51 2.83 21.61
N ALA A 456 1.49 1.97 21.52
CA ALA A 456 1.64 0.56 21.21
C ALA A 456 2.32 0.35 19.85
N SER A 457 1.94 1.14 18.85
CA SER A 457 2.45 1.04 17.48
C SER A 457 3.94 1.41 17.38
N VAL A 458 4.36 2.47 18.07
CA VAL A 458 5.78 2.84 18.14
C VAL A 458 6.58 1.75 18.87
N LEU A 459 6.11 1.30 20.03
CA LEU A 459 6.80 0.26 20.80
C LEU A 459 6.90 -1.07 20.05
N SER A 460 5.82 -1.51 19.39
CA SER A 460 5.83 -2.75 18.62
C SER A 460 6.76 -2.67 17.41
N THR A 461 6.76 -1.54 16.71
CA THR A 461 7.68 -1.26 15.60
C THR A 461 9.13 -1.30 16.08
N ALA A 462 9.44 -0.63 17.19
CA ALA A 462 10.79 -0.60 17.75
C ALA A 462 11.27 -2.01 18.12
N LEU A 463 10.42 -2.80 18.79
CA LEU A 463 10.74 -4.16 19.21
C LEU A 463 10.97 -5.08 18.01
N LEU A 464 10.08 -5.06 17.01
CA LEU A 464 10.23 -5.86 15.79
C LEU A 464 11.51 -5.53 15.03
N VAL A 465 11.79 -4.24 14.82
CA VAL A 465 13.00 -3.81 14.09
C VAL A 465 14.26 -4.20 14.88
N ALA A 466 14.28 -3.98 16.19
CA ALA A 466 15.41 -4.35 17.04
C ALA A 466 15.68 -5.86 17.01
N GLU A 467 14.65 -6.68 17.22
CA GLU A 467 14.76 -8.14 17.18
C GLU A 467 15.27 -8.63 15.82
N GLN A 468 14.70 -8.10 14.73
CA GLN A 468 15.12 -8.49 13.38
C GLN A 468 16.58 -8.11 13.12
N MET A 469 17.01 -6.89 13.48
CA MET A 469 18.37 -6.44 13.22
C MET A 469 19.39 -7.17 14.09
N ILE A 470 19.07 -7.44 15.36
CA ILE A 470 19.95 -8.22 16.23
C ILE A 470 20.08 -9.66 15.71
N VAL A 471 18.97 -10.31 15.37
CA VAL A 471 18.98 -11.72 14.97
C VAL A 471 19.50 -11.92 13.55
N GLU A 472 19.03 -11.16 12.57
CA GLU A 472 19.42 -11.35 11.18
C GLU A 472 20.80 -10.77 10.88
N GLN A 473 21.11 -9.57 11.39
CA GLN A 473 22.34 -8.87 11.02
C GLN A 473 23.47 -9.16 11.99
N LEU A 474 23.27 -8.94 13.30
CA LEU A 474 24.35 -9.01 14.28
C LEU A 474 24.73 -10.45 14.67
N LEU A 475 23.75 -11.32 14.95
CA LEU A 475 24.04 -12.73 15.28
C LEU A 475 24.69 -13.48 14.13
N SER A 476 24.29 -13.20 12.88
CA SER A 476 24.95 -13.78 11.71
C SER A 476 26.41 -13.33 11.60
N ASP A 477 26.71 -12.06 11.90
CA ASP A 477 28.08 -11.55 11.96
C ASP A 477 28.91 -12.18 13.10
N ALA A 478 28.27 -12.48 14.23
CA ALA A 478 28.89 -13.12 15.39
C ALA A 478 29.48 -14.50 15.10
N VAL A 479 28.83 -15.30 14.25
CA VAL A 479 29.37 -16.61 13.84
C VAL A 479 30.65 -16.46 13.01
N THR A 480 30.78 -15.37 12.26
CA THR A 480 31.97 -15.13 11.41
C THR A 480 33.12 -14.49 12.19
N LYS A 481 32.83 -13.50 13.04
CA LYS A 481 33.84 -12.70 13.73
C LYS A 481 34.08 -13.10 15.20
N GLY A 482 33.28 -14.02 15.74
CA GLY A 482 33.39 -14.44 17.13
C GLY A 482 33.20 -13.27 18.09
N THR A 483 34.07 -13.18 19.10
CA THR A 483 34.02 -12.14 20.14
C THR A 483 34.31 -10.73 19.64
N ASP A 484 34.84 -10.57 18.44
CA ASP A 484 35.13 -9.27 17.82
C ASP A 484 33.94 -8.74 17.00
N SER A 485 32.80 -9.42 17.07
CA SER A 485 31.58 -9.04 16.35
C SER A 485 30.85 -7.84 16.96
N ASP A 486 30.09 -7.15 16.10
CA ASP A 486 29.20 -6.06 16.50
C ASP A 486 28.13 -6.52 17.50
N PHE A 487 27.73 -7.80 17.43
CA PHE A 487 26.85 -8.41 18.41
C PHE A 487 27.43 -8.41 19.83
N ASN A 488 28.69 -8.84 19.98
CA ASN A 488 29.34 -8.82 21.29
C ASN A 488 29.55 -7.39 21.79
N CYS A 489 29.80 -6.44 20.89
CA CYS A 489 29.85 -5.02 21.22
C CYS A 489 28.50 -4.51 21.76
N LEU A 490 27.39 -4.90 21.13
CA LEU A 490 26.04 -4.59 21.62
C LEU A 490 25.81 -5.17 23.01
N LEU A 491 26.07 -6.47 23.23
CA LEU A 491 25.86 -7.12 24.53
C LEU A 491 26.63 -6.42 25.66
N LYS A 492 27.89 -6.06 25.41
CA LYS A 492 28.72 -5.33 26.39
C LYS A 492 28.19 -3.94 26.71
N ALA A 493 27.54 -3.29 25.75
CA ALA A 493 26.99 -1.95 25.93
C ALA A 493 25.67 -1.92 26.71
N LEU A 494 24.96 -3.04 26.83
CA LEU A 494 23.65 -3.13 27.48
C LEU A 494 23.72 -3.51 28.97
N GLU A 495 24.92 -3.59 29.56
CA GLU A 495 25.14 -3.87 31.00
C GLU A 495 24.34 -5.10 31.51
N LEU A 496 24.36 -6.18 30.72
CA LEU A 496 23.56 -7.38 30.98
C LEU A 496 24.06 -8.15 32.21
N LYS A 497 23.12 -8.77 32.95
CA LYS A 497 23.43 -9.62 34.11
C LYS A 497 24.11 -10.94 33.72
N ASP A 498 23.79 -11.46 32.53
CA ASP A 498 24.36 -12.72 32.02
C ASP A 498 25.65 -12.46 31.25
N THR A 499 26.79 -12.76 31.88
CA THR A 499 28.12 -12.61 31.28
C THR A 499 28.44 -13.69 30.24
N GLU A 500 27.68 -14.78 30.21
CA GLU A 500 27.85 -15.89 29.26
C GLU A 500 26.89 -15.81 28.08
N ALA A 501 26.12 -14.70 27.97
CA ALA A 501 25.10 -14.52 26.95
C ALA A 501 25.60 -14.79 25.52
N PHE A 502 26.81 -14.31 25.17
CA PHE A 502 27.41 -14.57 23.87
C PHE A 502 27.56 -16.08 23.60
N SER A 503 28.10 -16.83 24.56
CA SER A 503 28.29 -18.28 24.45
C SER A 503 26.96 -19.02 24.32
N HIS A 504 25.93 -18.60 25.06
CA HIS A 504 24.59 -19.17 24.95
C HIS A 504 23.98 -18.96 23.56
N PHE A 505 24.09 -17.76 22.98
CA PHE A 505 23.63 -17.52 21.61
C PHE A 505 24.40 -18.37 20.59
N MET A 506 25.72 -18.49 20.72
CA MET A 506 26.52 -19.31 19.81
C MET A 506 26.15 -20.80 19.92
N ALA A 507 25.87 -21.29 21.13
CA ALA A 507 25.41 -22.66 21.36
C ALA A 507 24.03 -22.91 20.72
N LEU A 508 23.09 -21.97 20.83
CA LEU A 508 21.78 -22.06 20.15
C LEU A 508 21.93 -22.10 18.63
N LEU A 509 22.83 -21.28 18.07
CA LEU A 509 23.05 -21.18 16.63
C LEU A 509 23.71 -22.43 16.01
N ALA A 510 24.45 -23.23 16.79
CA ALA A 510 25.16 -24.40 16.30
C ALA A 510 24.27 -25.49 15.65
N HIS A 511 22.95 -25.39 15.85
CA HIS A 511 21.96 -26.34 15.33
C HIS A 511 21.09 -25.76 14.21
N PHE A 512 21.40 -24.54 13.75
CA PHE A 512 20.55 -23.84 12.79
C PHE A 512 20.91 -24.22 11.36
N PRO A 513 19.97 -24.09 10.42
CA PRO A 513 20.27 -24.27 9.00
C PRO A 513 21.39 -23.33 8.58
N GLU A 514 22.37 -23.86 7.83
CA GLU A 514 23.49 -23.07 7.31
C GLU A 514 23.46 -22.98 5.79
N GLU A 515 23.90 -21.84 5.28
CA GLU A 515 24.16 -21.64 3.86
C GLU A 515 25.45 -20.83 3.68
N ASP A 516 26.32 -21.29 2.77
CA ASP A 516 27.66 -20.73 2.59
C ASP A 516 28.45 -20.57 3.91
N LYS A 517 28.31 -21.54 4.82
CA LYS A 517 28.94 -21.56 6.16
C LYS A 517 28.49 -20.42 7.09
N ARG A 518 27.28 -19.88 6.89
CA ARG A 518 26.64 -18.91 7.79
C ARG A 518 25.28 -19.42 8.21
N PRO A 519 24.85 -19.18 9.45
CA PRO A 519 23.51 -19.56 9.88
C PRO A 519 22.48 -18.69 9.14
N VAL A 520 21.39 -19.32 8.71
CA VAL A 520 20.22 -18.63 8.21
C VAL A 520 19.37 -18.26 9.42
N VAL A 521 19.26 -16.97 9.70
CA VAL A 521 18.62 -16.43 10.91
C VAL A 521 17.73 -15.25 10.57
N GLY A 522 16.67 -15.07 11.36
CA GLY A 522 15.69 -13.99 11.20
C GLY A 522 14.44 -14.27 12.04
N ALA A 523 13.79 -13.23 12.51
CA ALA A 523 12.63 -13.35 13.41
C ALA A 523 11.45 -14.10 12.76
N GLN A 524 11.38 -14.07 11.43
CA GLN A 524 10.33 -14.70 10.63
C GLN A 524 10.39 -16.25 10.63
N PHE A 525 11.51 -16.84 11.04
CA PHE A 525 11.69 -18.28 11.05
C PHE A 525 11.21 -18.94 12.35
N ASP A 526 10.46 -20.04 12.25
CA ASP A 526 9.96 -20.78 13.42
C ASP A 526 11.09 -21.29 14.32
N TYR A 527 12.17 -21.81 13.72
CA TYR A 527 13.31 -22.32 14.46
C TYR A 527 14.12 -21.22 15.17
N CYS A 528 13.92 -19.93 14.83
CA CYS A 528 14.56 -18.80 15.52
C CYS A 528 13.83 -18.37 16.80
N GLN A 529 12.64 -18.92 17.10
CA GLN A 529 11.87 -18.54 18.29
C GLN A 529 12.59 -18.76 19.63
N PRO A 530 13.39 -19.83 19.84
CA PRO A 530 14.20 -19.97 21.05
C PRO A 530 15.23 -18.84 21.23
N ILE A 531 15.81 -18.34 20.13
CA ILE A 531 16.75 -17.20 20.17
C ILE A 531 16.01 -15.92 20.54
N LEU A 532 14.84 -15.66 19.94
CA LEU A 532 14.02 -14.50 20.28
C LEU A 532 13.57 -14.53 21.74
N HIS A 533 13.15 -15.69 22.24
CA HIS A 533 12.76 -15.87 23.64
C HIS A 533 13.92 -15.60 24.59
N TYR A 534 15.10 -16.15 24.30
CA TYR A 534 16.29 -15.90 25.11
C TYR A 534 16.72 -14.43 25.06
N LEU A 535 16.66 -13.79 23.88
CA LEU A 535 16.93 -12.37 23.72
C LEU A 535 15.98 -11.50 24.56
N ARG A 536 14.67 -11.79 24.53
CA ARG A 536 13.68 -11.07 25.33
C ARG A 536 13.94 -11.23 26.82
N LYS A 537 14.23 -12.44 27.30
CA LYS A 537 14.61 -12.69 28.70
C LYS A 537 15.84 -11.90 29.12
N LEU A 538 16.87 -11.93 28.28
CA LEU A 538 18.13 -11.26 28.53
C LEU A 538 17.97 -9.74 28.64
N LEU A 539 17.06 -9.17 27.85
CA LEU A 539 16.74 -7.73 27.82
C LEU A 539 15.61 -7.34 28.79
N ASP A 540 15.07 -8.30 29.56
CA ASP A 540 13.89 -8.12 30.43
C ASP A 540 12.63 -7.62 29.68
N PHE A 541 12.47 -8.06 28.43
CA PHE A 541 11.35 -7.72 27.55
C PHE A 541 10.22 -8.76 27.58
N ASP A 542 10.29 -9.80 28.42
CA ASP A 542 9.30 -10.88 28.44
C ASP A 542 7.87 -10.38 28.65
N LYS A 543 7.70 -9.33 29.47
CA LYS A 543 6.40 -8.74 29.78
C LYS A 543 6.03 -7.57 28.85
N LEU A 544 6.98 -7.07 28.05
CA LEU A 544 6.78 -5.90 27.19
C LEU A 544 5.68 -6.12 26.13
N PRO A 545 5.62 -7.25 25.39
CA PRO A 545 4.52 -7.51 24.46
C PRO A 545 3.14 -7.45 25.13
N GLY A 546 3.02 -7.94 26.37
CA GLY A 546 1.78 -7.85 27.15
C GLY A 546 1.40 -6.41 27.50
N LEU A 547 2.37 -5.57 27.87
CA LEU A 547 2.14 -4.15 28.12
C LEU A 547 1.77 -3.39 26.83
N ILE A 548 2.45 -3.67 25.73
CA ILE A 548 2.12 -3.14 24.40
C ILE A 548 0.66 -3.47 24.04
N CYS A 549 0.22 -4.70 24.30
CA CYS A 549 -1.17 -5.09 24.10
C CYS A 549 -2.13 -4.25 24.97
N ARG A 550 -1.83 -3.98 26.25
CA ARG A 550 -2.70 -3.10 27.06
C ARG A 550 -2.86 -1.70 26.46
N PHE A 551 -1.81 -1.16 25.85
CA PHE A 551 -1.91 0.10 25.12
C PHE A 551 -2.72 -0.03 23.82
N ALA A 552 -2.67 -1.18 23.15
CA ALA A 552 -3.44 -1.47 21.95
C ALA A 552 -4.93 -1.79 22.20
N GLU A 553 -5.39 -1.79 23.46
CA GLU A 553 -6.80 -2.03 23.79
C GLU A 553 -7.72 -0.96 23.16
N PRO A 554 -8.85 -1.34 22.54
CA PRO A 554 -9.75 -0.39 21.90
C PRO A 554 -10.37 0.56 22.92
N GLY A 555 -10.42 1.84 22.57
CA GLY A 555 -11.03 2.86 23.43
C GLY A 555 -10.16 3.34 24.58
N MET A 556 -8.90 2.92 24.66
CA MET A 556 -8.01 3.31 25.76
C MET A 556 -7.17 4.54 25.40
N SER A 557 -7.25 5.57 26.24
CA SER A 557 -6.28 6.66 26.21
C SER A 557 -4.98 6.25 26.90
N THR A 558 -3.87 6.85 26.48
CA THR A 558 -2.55 6.60 27.07
C THR A 558 -2.54 6.89 28.57
N GLU A 559 -3.17 8.00 28.99
CA GLU A 559 -3.29 8.36 30.40
C GLU A 559 -4.09 7.32 31.19
N ALA A 560 -5.19 6.81 30.61
CA ALA A 560 -5.98 5.76 31.25
C ALA A 560 -5.14 4.50 31.46
N VAL A 561 -4.40 4.04 30.45
CA VAL A 561 -3.53 2.86 30.60
C VAL A 561 -2.49 3.10 31.70
N LEU A 562 -1.75 4.21 31.64
CA LEU A 562 -0.69 4.52 32.62
C LEU A 562 -1.20 4.56 34.06
N LYS A 563 -2.41 5.10 34.31
CA LYS A 563 -3.02 5.14 35.64
C LYS A 563 -3.38 3.75 36.20
N HIS A 564 -3.64 2.78 35.35
CA HIS A 564 -4.02 1.42 35.75
C HIS A 564 -2.83 0.46 35.84
N LEU A 565 -1.64 0.85 35.35
CA LEU A 565 -0.43 0.06 35.49
C LEU A 565 0.05 0.07 36.95
N LYS A 566 0.47 -1.10 37.43
CA LYS A 566 1.15 -1.21 38.74
C LYS A 566 2.53 -0.54 38.67
N ALA A 567 3.08 -0.17 39.82
CA ALA A 567 4.43 0.41 39.91
C ALA A 567 5.50 -0.47 39.20
N GLU A 568 5.47 -1.78 39.44
CA GLU A 568 6.36 -2.74 38.78
C GLU A 568 6.21 -2.75 37.24
N GLU A 569 4.98 -2.58 36.73
CA GLU A 569 4.71 -2.57 35.29
C GLU A 569 5.20 -1.26 34.63
N LEU A 570 5.09 -0.15 35.35
CA LEU A 570 5.67 1.14 34.93
C LEU A 570 7.20 1.10 34.92
N GLU A 571 7.82 0.48 35.92
CA GLU A 571 9.28 0.27 35.96
C GLU A 571 9.75 -0.58 34.76
N ILE A 572 9.04 -1.66 34.45
CA ILE A 572 9.33 -2.49 33.27
C ILE A 572 9.22 -1.67 31.98
N LEU A 573 8.15 -0.89 31.82
CA LEU A 573 7.97 -0.05 30.63
C LEU A 573 9.10 1.00 30.50
N CYS A 574 9.45 1.65 31.60
CA CYS A 574 10.52 2.64 31.65
C CYS A 574 11.88 2.01 31.33
N HIS A 575 12.17 0.83 31.90
CA HIS A 575 13.37 0.05 31.58
C HIS A 575 13.41 -0.36 30.11
N ALA A 576 12.31 -0.89 29.59
CA ALA A 576 12.21 -1.30 28.20
C ALA A 576 12.46 -0.16 27.22
N LEU A 577 11.87 1.02 27.46
CA LEU A 577 12.11 2.23 26.67
C LEU A 577 13.58 2.64 26.68
N ARG A 578 14.23 2.63 27.86
CA ARG A 578 15.65 2.93 28.01
C ARG A 578 16.51 1.95 27.21
N THR A 579 16.29 0.65 27.40
CA THR A 579 17.06 -0.41 26.75
C THR A 579 16.87 -0.39 25.23
N LEU A 580 15.65 -0.21 24.74
CA LEU A 580 15.38 -0.06 23.30
C LEU A 580 16.06 1.17 22.71
N TYR A 581 16.05 2.31 23.40
CA TYR A 581 16.75 3.52 22.95
C TYR A 581 18.27 3.30 22.83
N LEU A 582 18.87 2.62 23.82
CA LEU A 582 20.30 2.27 23.80
C LEU A 582 20.63 1.28 22.68
N ILE A 583 19.79 0.27 22.46
CA ILE A 583 19.87 -0.64 21.31
C ILE A 583 19.84 0.18 20.01
N GLY A 584 18.87 1.09 19.87
CA GLY A 584 18.74 1.95 18.68
C GLY A 584 20.00 2.76 18.40
N ASN A 585 20.59 3.38 19.43
CA ASN A 585 21.84 4.11 19.30
C ASN A 585 22.99 3.21 18.84
N LYS A 586 23.07 1.98 19.35
CA LYS A 586 24.11 1.02 18.96
C LYS A 586 23.91 0.51 17.54
N LEU A 587 22.68 0.17 17.15
CA LEU A 587 22.37 -0.26 15.79
C LEU A 587 22.75 0.80 14.74
N GLN A 588 22.66 2.09 15.07
CA GLN A 588 23.10 3.16 14.18
C GLN A 588 24.62 3.27 14.01
N GLN A 589 25.41 2.70 14.94
CA GLN A 589 26.88 2.69 14.88
C GLN A 589 27.43 1.55 14.02
N PHE A 590 26.65 0.49 13.79
CA PHE A 590 27.11 -0.70 13.07
C PHE A 590 26.79 -0.62 11.58
N PRO A 591 27.74 -0.93 10.67
CA PRO A 591 27.53 -0.78 9.23
C PRO A 591 26.36 -1.58 8.64
N LEU A 592 26.04 -2.76 9.21
CA LEU A 592 25.01 -3.65 8.68
C LEU A 592 23.59 -3.32 9.18
N THR A 593 23.46 -2.46 10.18
CA THR A 593 22.16 -2.11 10.79
C THR A 593 21.87 -0.62 10.75
N SER A 594 22.87 0.21 10.47
CA SER A 594 22.73 1.65 10.43
C SER A 594 21.86 2.10 9.26
N ALA A 595 20.93 3.02 9.55
CA ALA A 595 20.10 3.68 8.56
C ALA A 595 20.51 5.15 8.34
N GLN A 596 21.67 5.56 8.87
CA GLN A 596 22.18 6.94 8.73
C GLN A 596 22.40 7.35 7.28
N SER A 597 22.74 6.42 6.39
CA SER A 597 22.89 6.69 4.95
C SER A 597 21.58 7.13 4.28
N ALA A 598 20.44 6.76 4.86
CA ALA A 598 19.11 7.21 4.46
C ALA A 598 18.64 8.45 5.26
N ALA A 599 19.52 9.08 6.04
CA ALA A 599 19.23 10.15 6.99
C ALA A 599 18.19 9.77 8.07
N SER A 600 18.08 8.47 8.39
CA SER A 600 17.16 7.95 9.41
C SER A 600 17.85 7.76 10.76
N ARG A 601 17.13 8.11 11.84
CA ARG A 601 17.48 7.78 13.24
C ARG A 601 17.12 6.33 13.62
N GLY A 602 16.50 5.57 12.72
CA GLY A 602 16.03 4.21 12.95
C GLY A 602 14.96 4.18 14.04
N ILE A 603 14.95 3.16 14.89
CA ILE A 603 13.92 3.02 15.94
C ILE A 603 13.83 4.23 16.89
N ASN A 604 14.92 4.99 17.04
CA ASN A 604 14.96 6.18 17.89
C ASN A 604 14.14 7.35 17.33
N ALA A 605 13.81 7.33 16.03
CA ALA A 605 12.89 8.29 15.43
C ALA A 605 11.55 8.37 16.18
N GLY A 606 10.99 7.21 16.55
CA GLY A 606 9.77 7.11 17.33
C GLY A 606 9.98 7.02 18.84
N LEU A 607 11.03 6.35 19.31
CA LEU A 607 11.26 6.19 20.75
C LEU A 607 11.59 7.50 21.45
N GLU A 608 12.42 8.35 20.85
CA GLU A 608 12.79 9.60 21.50
C GLU A 608 11.61 10.55 21.76
N PRO A 609 10.71 10.85 20.78
CA PRO A 609 9.55 11.68 21.06
C PRO A 609 8.57 10.99 22.01
N LEU A 610 8.45 9.66 21.97
CA LEU A 610 7.61 8.91 22.91
C LEU A 610 8.14 9.01 24.35
N ILE A 611 9.44 8.80 24.56
CA ILE A 611 10.08 8.90 25.88
C ILE A 611 9.96 10.32 26.43
N ALA A 612 10.26 11.33 25.60
CA ALA A 612 10.14 12.73 26.00
C ALA A 612 8.71 13.11 26.42
N ARG A 613 7.69 12.49 25.80
CA ARG A 613 6.27 12.70 26.12
C ARG A 613 5.83 11.97 27.39
N LEU A 614 6.13 10.67 27.49
CA LEU A 614 5.59 9.80 28.54
C LEU A 614 6.45 9.76 29.81
N PHE A 615 7.78 9.84 29.66
CA PHE A 615 8.73 9.74 30.76
C PHE A 615 9.78 10.87 30.67
N PRO A 616 9.42 12.15 30.90
CA PRO A 616 10.34 13.28 30.76
C PRO A 616 11.61 13.18 31.62
N SER A 617 11.52 12.54 32.78
CA SER A 617 12.70 12.27 33.63
C SER A 617 13.69 11.33 32.96
N LEU A 618 13.20 10.25 32.33
CA LEU A 618 14.02 9.33 31.54
C LEU A 618 14.62 10.04 30.31
N ALA A 619 13.85 10.93 29.67
CA ALA A 619 14.34 11.70 28.54
C ALA A 619 15.56 12.56 28.91
N LYS A 620 15.52 13.22 30.08
CA LYS A 620 16.65 13.99 30.62
C LYS A 620 17.85 13.10 30.91
N GLU A 621 17.62 11.94 31.53
CA GLU A 621 18.68 10.96 31.82
C GLU A 621 19.38 10.49 30.54
N LEU A 622 18.61 10.19 29.50
CA LEU A 622 19.09 9.74 28.20
C LEU A 622 19.64 10.86 27.31
N SER A 623 19.67 12.11 27.82
CA SER A 623 20.09 13.30 27.08
C SER A 623 19.33 13.51 25.76
N ILE A 624 18.04 13.16 25.75
CA ILE A 624 17.17 13.37 24.60
C ILE A 624 16.80 14.86 24.55
N ASP A 625 17.19 15.54 23.47
CA ASP A 625 16.80 16.94 23.27
C ASP A 625 15.29 17.06 23.03
N ALA A 626 14.60 17.65 24.00
CA ALA A 626 13.18 17.94 23.93
C ALA A 626 12.89 19.41 23.58
N THR A 627 13.90 20.27 23.50
CA THR A 627 13.76 21.74 23.43
C THR A 627 13.06 22.18 22.14
N HIS A 628 13.29 21.45 21.05
CA HIS A 628 12.72 21.75 19.74
C HIS A 628 11.62 20.76 19.32
N LYS A 629 11.20 19.87 20.22
CA LYS A 629 10.15 18.88 19.96
C LYS A 629 8.78 19.51 20.14
N GLN A 630 8.10 19.73 19.03
CA GLN A 630 6.73 20.23 19.02
C GLN A 630 5.78 19.06 18.82
N TYR A 631 4.79 18.94 19.70
CA TYR A 631 3.76 17.91 19.66
C TYR A 631 2.46 18.52 19.12
N ALA A 632 1.71 17.75 18.34
CA ALA A 632 0.33 18.09 18.01
C ALA A 632 -0.53 18.02 19.26
N GLU A 633 -1.54 18.89 19.32
CA GLU A 633 -2.63 18.78 20.29
C GLU A 633 -3.81 18.08 19.64
N VAL A 634 -4.12 16.86 20.06
CA VAL A 634 -5.21 16.05 19.47
C VAL A 634 -6.17 15.63 20.56
N ASP A 635 -7.44 15.99 20.40
CA ASP A 635 -8.50 15.58 21.31
C ASP A 635 -8.66 14.07 21.32
N LEU A 636 -8.99 13.53 22.48
CA LEU A 636 -9.36 12.12 22.57
C LEU A 636 -10.66 11.89 21.76
N PRO A 637 -10.69 10.87 20.88
CA PRO A 637 -11.92 10.53 20.19
C PRO A 637 -12.97 10.02 21.18
N ASP A 638 -14.23 10.00 20.74
CA ASP A 638 -15.31 9.35 21.49
C ASP A 638 -14.93 7.88 21.78
N PRO A 639 -14.93 7.42 23.05
CA PRO A 639 -14.60 6.05 23.41
C PRO A 639 -15.39 4.98 22.67
N GLU A 640 -16.66 5.23 22.34
CA GLU A 640 -17.47 4.26 21.58
C GLU A 640 -17.01 4.21 20.12
N LYS A 641 -16.70 5.37 19.50
CA LYS A 641 -16.09 5.39 18.17
C LYS A 641 -14.71 4.72 18.16
N MET A 642 -13.90 4.91 19.20
CA MET A 642 -12.60 4.24 19.33
C MET A 642 -12.73 2.71 19.47
N LYS A 643 -13.79 2.22 20.09
CA LYS A 643 -14.08 0.77 20.12
C LYS A 643 -14.48 0.26 18.73
N GLU A 644 -15.28 1.04 18.00
CA GLU A 644 -15.62 0.73 16.61
C GLU A 644 -14.40 0.81 15.67
N ARG A 645 -13.40 1.64 16.00
CA ARG A 645 -12.15 1.75 15.22
C ARG A 645 -11.38 0.43 15.13
N LEU A 646 -11.48 -0.45 16.12
CA LEU A 646 -10.76 -1.72 16.09
C LEU A 646 -11.77 -2.85 16.09
N SER A 647 -11.80 -3.63 15.01
CA SER A 647 -12.64 -4.81 14.93
C SER A 647 -12.32 -5.73 16.11
N VAL A 648 -13.20 -5.73 17.12
CA VAL A 648 -13.08 -6.51 18.37
C VAL A 648 -12.87 -8.00 18.06
N LYS A 649 -13.31 -8.45 16.88
CA LYS A 649 -13.09 -9.80 16.37
C LYS A 649 -11.61 -10.18 16.22
N ASN A 650 -10.72 -9.24 15.91
CA ASN A 650 -9.31 -9.50 15.60
C ASN A 650 -8.43 -9.48 16.84
N ILE A 651 -8.72 -8.55 17.75
CA ILE A 651 -8.05 -8.44 19.05
C ILE A 651 -8.25 -9.73 19.84
N ASN A 652 -9.42 -10.36 19.80
CA ASN A 652 -9.65 -11.64 20.47
C ASN A 652 -8.81 -12.82 19.95
N LYS A 653 -8.21 -12.73 18.75
CA LYS A 653 -7.27 -13.74 18.22
C LYS A 653 -5.85 -13.55 18.74
N CYS A 654 -5.52 -12.35 19.22
CA CYS A 654 -4.25 -12.10 19.87
C CYS A 654 -4.18 -12.95 21.15
N PRO A 655 -3.10 -13.73 21.35
CA PRO A 655 -2.94 -14.56 22.54
C PRO A 655 -3.03 -13.76 23.85
N PHE A 656 -2.62 -12.49 23.82
CA PHE A 656 -2.63 -11.59 24.97
C PHE A 656 -4.02 -11.05 25.33
N PHE A 657 -5.00 -11.10 24.42
CA PHE A 657 -6.37 -10.62 24.64
C PHE A 657 -7.40 -11.76 24.72
N SER A 658 -7.08 -12.95 24.20
CA SER A 658 -7.96 -14.12 24.29
C SER A 658 -8.18 -14.49 25.77
N GLN A 659 -9.43 -14.52 26.23
CA GLN A 659 -9.86 -14.62 27.64
C GLN A 659 -9.36 -15.85 28.44
N LYS A 660 -8.49 -16.71 27.89
CA LYS A 660 -7.86 -17.83 28.61
C LYS A 660 -6.77 -17.40 29.60
N THR A 661 -6.36 -16.14 29.59
CA THR A 661 -5.32 -15.57 30.47
C THR A 661 -5.87 -14.55 31.48
N LYS A 662 -7.02 -14.87 32.09
CA LYS A 662 -7.54 -14.19 33.29
C LYS A 662 -6.91 -14.70 34.61
N THR A 663 -5.78 -15.38 34.55
CA THR A 663 -4.90 -15.53 35.72
C THR A 663 -3.95 -14.32 35.71
N PRO A 664 -3.71 -13.65 36.84
CA PRO A 664 -2.69 -12.61 36.89
C PRO A 664 -1.37 -13.24 36.43
N TRP A 665 -0.80 -12.75 35.32
CA TRP A 665 0.45 -13.21 34.70
C TRP A 665 1.69 -13.17 35.64
N LEU A 666 1.50 -12.77 36.90
CA LEU A 666 2.51 -12.72 37.95
C LEU A 666 2.64 -14.04 38.74
N GLU A 667 1.74 -15.01 38.57
CA GLU A 667 1.81 -16.31 39.25
C GLU A 667 2.19 -17.46 38.30
N GLU A 668 3.35 -17.40 37.66
CA GLU A 668 3.99 -18.62 37.17
C GLU A 668 4.69 -19.30 38.35
N LYS A 669 4.02 -20.31 38.95
CA LYS A 669 4.73 -21.34 39.70
C LYS A 669 5.71 -22.00 38.75
N GLN A 670 7.00 -21.80 38.99
CA GLN A 670 8.09 -22.52 38.35
C GLN A 670 7.80 -24.03 38.42
N GLN A 671 7.41 -24.64 37.30
CA GLN A 671 7.57 -26.07 37.11
C GLN A 671 8.86 -26.28 36.34
N PRO A 672 9.84 -27.02 36.90
CA PRO A 672 11.06 -27.34 36.19
C PRO A 672 10.73 -28.22 34.97
N PRO A 673 11.50 -28.10 33.87
CA PRO A 673 11.27 -28.88 32.66
C PRO A 673 11.43 -30.37 32.98
N GLN A 674 10.35 -31.14 32.82
CA GLN A 674 10.44 -32.60 32.82
C GLN A 674 11.10 -33.06 31.51
N ALA A 675 12.12 -33.91 31.65
CA ALA A 675 12.85 -34.54 30.56
C ALA A 675 11.91 -35.37 29.65
N PRO A 676 12.26 -35.56 28.37
CA PRO A 676 11.36 -36.19 27.40
C PRO A 676 11.17 -37.67 27.71
N GLU A 677 9.95 -38.06 28.08
CA GLU A 677 9.55 -39.46 28.11
C GLU A 677 9.36 -40.00 26.68
N GLN A 678 10.03 -41.13 26.45
CA GLN A 678 10.07 -41.88 25.21
C GLN A 678 8.68 -42.35 24.78
N GLU A 679 8.42 -42.23 23.48
CA GLU A 679 7.30 -42.81 22.75
C GLU A 679 7.06 -44.30 23.12
N LYS A 680 5.82 -44.61 23.51
CA LYS A 680 5.25 -45.96 23.34
C LYS A 680 3.89 -45.89 22.63
N LYS A 681 3.85 -46.61 21.51
CA LYS A 681 2.73 -46.88 20.59
C LYS A 681 1.46 -47.42 21.26
N ALA A 682 0.30 -46.95 20.79
CA ALA A 682 -0.87 -47.75 20.36
C ALA A 682 -1.91 -46.78 19.71
N ARG A 683 -2.09 -46.79 18.39
CA ARG A 683 -3.08 -47.55 17.57
C ARG A 683 -4.50 -46.95 17.52
N SER A 684 -4.82 -46.48 16.30
CA SER A 684 -6.09 -46.49 15.55
C SER A 684 -7.39 -46.05 16.25
N ASP A 685 -7.98 -44.95 15.75
CA ASP A 685 -9.18 -45.09 14.93
C ASP A 685 -9.31 -43.94 13.93
N SER A 686 -9.59 -44.33 12.69
CA SER A 686 -9.57 -43.52 11.47
C SER A 686 -10.95 -42.97 11.13
N THR A 687 -11.06 -41.66 10.93
CA THR A 687 -12.02 -41.06 9.99
C THR A 687 -11.29 -39.93 9.26
N ALA A 688 -11.19 -40.07 7.93
CA ALA A 688 -10.36 -39.24 7.07
C ALA A 688 -11.02 -37.87 6.76
N PRO A 689 -10.29 -36.75 6.87
CA PRO A 689 -10.62 -35.54 6.11
C PRO A 689 -10.00 -35.63 4.71
N SER A 690 -10.79 -35.22 3.71
CA SER A 690 -10.45 -35.15 2.29
C SER A 690 -9.17 -34.34 2.01
N PRO A 691 -8.28 -34.78 1.09
CA PRO A 691 -7.04 -34.08 0.83
C PRO A 691 -7.23 -32.84 -0.07
N GLY A 692 -6.64 -31.73 0.36
CA GLY A 692 -6.58 -30.46 -0.36
C GLY A 692 -5.60 -30.45 -1.55
N PHE A 693 -5.77 -29.45 -2.40
CA PHE A 693 -5.20 -29.26 -3.74
C PHE A 693 -3.69 -29.51 -3.92
N PHE A 694 -2.87 -29.43 -2.87
CA PHE A 694 -1.41 -29.61 -2.97
C PHE A 694 -0.94 -31.08 -2.91
N SER A 695 -1.78 -32.04 -2.52
CA SER A 695 -1.42 -33.47 -2.62
C SER A 695 -1.50 -34.02 -4.05
N ARG A 696 -2.30 -33.40 -4.93
CA ARG A 696 -2.43 -33.81 -6.35
C ARG A 696 -1.30 -33.34 -7.26
N VAL A 697 -0.43 -32.45 -6.80
CA VAL A 697 0.70 -31.93 -7.62
C VAL A 697 2.03 -32.61 -7.27
N TRP A 698 2.10 -33.31 -6.13
CA TRP A 698 3.29 -34.08 -5.72
C TRP A 698 3.29 -35.55 -6.16
N GLU A 699 2.12 -36.13 -6.51
CA GLU A 699 2.03 -37.51 -7.04
C GLU A 699 2.46 -37.67 -8.51
N TYR A 700 2.81 -36.60 -9.22
CA TYR A 700 3.24 -36.66 -10.63
C TYR A 700 4.70 -36.26 -10.90
N LYS A 701 5.57 -36.33 -9.88
CA LYS A 701 7.05 -36.20 -10.07
C LYS A 701 7.84 -37.50 -9.85
N GLY A 702 7.16 -38.63 -9.69
CA GLY A 702 7.79 -39.92 -9.37
C GLY A 702 7.94 -40.94 -10.51
N THR A 703 7.51 -40.66 -11.74
CA THR A 703 7.51 -41.70 -12.81
C THR A 703 8.09 -41.20 -14.13
N ILE A 704 9.36 -40.81 -14.12
CA ILE A 704 10.20 -40.83 -15.34
C ILE A 704 11.56 -41.40 -14.96
N GLY A 705 11.75 -42.69 -15.28
CA GLY A 705 13.02 -43.38 -15.17
C GLY A 705 13.03 -44.64 -16.02
N PHE A 706 13.83 -44.61 -17.09
CA PHE A 706 14.33 -45.74 -17.90
C PHE A 706 13.37 -46.51 -18.82
N ILE A 707 13.42 -46.18 -20.13
CA ILE A 707 13.55 -47.21 -21.18
C ILE A 707 14.66 -46.75 -22.12
N ALA A 708 15.85 -47.34 -21.97
CA ALA A 708 16.87 -47.35 -22.99
C ALA A 708 16.75 -48.66 -23.77
N GLY A 709 16.70 -48.55 -25.10
CA GLY A 709 17.02 -49.64 -26.03
C GLY A 709 15.83 -50.47 -26.53
N THR A 710 15.32 -50.13 -27.72
CA THR A 710 15.45 -50.98 -28.93
C THR A 710 14.76 -50.30 -30.10
N ALA A 711 15.55 -49.96 -31.11
CA ALA A 711 15.05 -49.73 -32.46
C ALA A 711 14.70 -51.10 -33.08
N ALA A 712 13.46 -51.28 -33.55
CA ALA A 712 13.12 -52.12 -34.70
C ALA A 712 11.62 -51.98 -35.04
N THR A 713 11.37 -51.45 -36.23
CA THR A 713 10.31 -51.81 -37.21
C THR A 713 9.14 -52.70 -36.79
N VAL A 714 7.92 -52.28 -37.17
CA VAL A 714 6.87 -53.00 -37.95
C VAL A 714 5.58 -52.16 -37.79
N ALA A 715 5.25 -51.28 -38.73
CA ALA A 715 4.31 -51.51 -39.84
C ALA A 715 2.88 -51.92 -39.40
N GLY A 716 1.87 -51.19 -39.89
CA GLY A 716 0.51 -51.71 -40.06
C GLY A 716 -0.62 -50.93 -39.39
N ILE A 717 -1.24 -50.00 -40.15
CA ILE A 717 -2.66 -49.96 -40.57
C ILE A 717 -3.75 -50.35 -39.53
N ILE A 718 -4.92 -49.67 -39.68
CA ILE A 718 -6.31 -50.01 -39.29
C ILE A 718 -6.80 -49.09 -38.15
N SER A 719 -7.44 -47.95 -38.45
CA SER A 719 -8.83 -47.72 -38.89
C SER A 719 -9.83 -47.52 -37.73
N GLN A 720 -10.54 -46.40 -37.82
CA GLN A 720 -11.94 -46.16 -37.44
C GLN A 720 -12.39 -46.44 -35.99
N MET A 721 -12.72 -45.38 -35.26
CA MET A 721 -14.10 -44.85 -35.11
C MET A 721 -14.07 -43.42 -34.56
#